data_AF-A0A2K5N2S3-F1
#
_entry.id   AF-A0A2K5N2S3-F1
#
_cell.length_a   1.000
_cell.length_b   1.000
_cell.length_c   1.000
_cell.angle_alpha   90.00
_cell.angle_beta   90.00
_cell.angle_gamma   90.00
#
_symmetry.space_group_name_H-M   'P 1'
#
loop_
_entity.id
_entity.type
_entity.pdbx_description
1 polymer ?
#
loop_
_entity_poly.entity_id
_entity_poly.type
_entity_poly.pdbx_seq_one_letter_code
_entity_poly.pdbx_strand_id
1 'polypeptide(L)'
;MAWSPPATFSLFLLLLGQPPPSRPQSLGTTKLRLVGPESKPEEGRLEVLHQGQWGTVCDDSFALQEATVACRQLGFEAALTWAHSAKYGQGEGPIWLDNVRCVGTESSLDQCGSNGWGVSDCSHSEDVGVICHPRRHRGYLSETVSNALGPQGRRLEEVRLKPILASAKQHSPVTEGAVEVKYEGHWRQVCDQGWTMNNSRVVCGMLGFPSEVPVDSHYYRLKSLTNKNSFWIHQVTCLGTEPHMANCQVQVAPVRGKLQPACPGGMHAVVSCVAGPRFRPPKTKPQRKGSQAEELRVRLRSGAQVGEGRVEVLVNRQWGTVCDHRWNLISASVVCRQLGFGSAREALFGARLGQGLGPIHLSEVRCRGYERTLSDCPALEGSQNGCQHENDAAVRCNVPNMGFQNQVRLAGGRIPEEGLLEVQVEVNGVPRWGSVCSENWGLTEAMVACRQLGLGFAIHAHKETWYWSGMLRAQEVVMSGVRCSGTELALQQCQRHGPVHCSHGGGRFLAGVSCMDSAPDLVMNAQLVQETAYLEDRPLSQLYCAHEENCLSKSADHMDWPYGYRRLLRFSTQIYNLGRTDFRPKTGRESWVWHQCHRHYHSIEVFTHYDLLTLNGSKVAEGHKASFCLEDTNCPTGLQRRYACANFGEQGVTVGCWDTYRHDIDCQWVDITDVGPGNYIFQVIVNPHYEVAESDFSNNMIQCRCKYDGHRVWLHNCHTGNSYPANAELSLEQEQRLRNNLI
;
A
#
# COMPACT_ATOMS: atom_id res chain seq x y z
N MET A 1 39.00 71.12 -24.97
CA MET A 1 39.62 71.47 -23.67
C MET A 1 38.50 71.65 -22.66
N ALA A 2 38.73 71.16 -21.43
CA ALA A 2 38.07 71.53 -20.17
C ALA A 2 36.54 71.30 -20.08
N TRP A 3 36.06 70.27 -19.37
CA TRP A 3 35.92 70.13 -17.90
C TRP A 3 34.56 70.64 -17.37
N SER A 4 33.93 69.75 -16.58
CA SER A 4 32.63 69.83 -15.88
C SER A 4 32.51 71.01 -14.90
N PRO A 5 31.28 71.38 -14.44
CA PRO A 5 30.67 70.81 -13.21
C PRO A 5 29.10 70.90 -13.20
N PRO A 6 28.37 70.90 -12.06
CA PRO A 6 28.21 69.86 -11.03
C PRO A 6 26.73 69.39 -10.87
N ALA A 7 26.55 68.34 -10.07
CA ALA A 7 25.28 67.69 -9.73
C ALA A 7 24.59 68.32 -8.50
N THR A 8 23.28 68.57 -8.58
CA THR A 8 22.34 68.55 -7.44
C THR A 8 20.91 68.22 -7.94
N PHE A 9 20.10 67.66 -7.04
CA PHE A 9 18.68 67.26 -7.15
C PHE A 9 18.36 65.82 -7.60
N SER A 10 18.43 64.90 -6.64
CA SER A 10 17.42 63.85 -6.48
C SER A 10 17.30 63.53 -4.99
N LEU A 11 16.34 64.20 -4.34
CA LEU A 11 15.93 63.96 -2.96
C LEU A 11 14.51 63.39 -3.02
N PHE A 12 14.37 62.10 -3.26
CA PHE A 12 13.20 61.29 -2.87
C PHE A 12 13.54 59.81 -3.10
N LEU A 13 13.20 58.97 -2.13
CA LEU A 13 13.46 57.52 -2.03
C LEU A 13 14.86 57.08 -1.57
N LEU A 14 15.12 57.15 -0.27
CA LEU A 14 16.05 56.24 0.44
C LEU A 14 15.68 56.21 1.92
N LEU A 15 14.68 55.39 2.27
CA LEU A 15 14.41 54.88 3.62
C LEU A 15 13.32 53.81 3.47
N LEU A 16 13.73 52.57 3.16
CA LEU A 16 13.05 51.30 3.44
C LEU A 16 13.97 50.18 2.90
N GLY A 17 15.13 50.06 3.52
CA GLY A 17 16.14 49.03 3.25
C GLY A 17 16.63 48.47 4.56
N GLN A 18 15.77 47.73 5.27
CA GLN A 18 16.19 46.79 6.30
C GLN A 18 15.38 45.49 6.09
N PRO A 19 16.03 44.35 5.81
CA PRO A 19 15.35 43.07 5.94
C PRO A 19 14.91 42.91 7.40
N PRO A 20 13.71 42.37 7.67
CA PRO A 20 13.28 42.12 9.05
C PRO A 20 14.34 41.26 9.75
N PRO A 21 14.59 41.46 11.07
CA PRO A 21 15.48 40.57 11.80
C PRO A 21 14.99 39.15 11.58
N SER A 22 15.85 38.36 10.92
CA SER A 22 15.67 36.93 10.79
C SER A 22 15.43 36.41 12.20
N ARG A 23 14.20 35.92 12.44
CA ARG A 23 13.98 34.94 13.51
C ARG A 23 15.11 33.93 13.37
N PRO A 24 15.89 33.65 14.43
CA PRO A 24 16.78 32.50 14.37
C PRO A 24 15.91 31.32 13.96
N GLN A 25 16.27 30.72 12.83
CA GLN A 25 15.72 29.43 12.43
C GLN A 25 15.81 28.55 13.67
N SER A 26 14.67 27.98 14.09
CA SER A 26 14.62 27.08 15.23
C SER A 26 15.73 26.03 15.05
N LEU A 27 16.71 26.06 15.95
CA LEU A 27 17.62 24.94 16.16
C LEU A 27 16.78 23.66 16.20
N GLY A 28 17.29 22.62 15.54
CA GLY A 28 16.55 21.39 15.26
C GLY A 28 15.85 20.83 16.49
N THR A 29 14.61 20.38 16.31
CA THR A 29 13.88 19.62 17.31
C THR A 29 14.74 18.44 17.78
N THR A 30 14.97 18.37 19.09
CA THR A 30 15.69 17.27 19.72
C THR A 30 14.98 15.95 19.39
N LYS A 31 15.72 14.91 18.98
CA LYS A 31 15.16 13.60 18.61
C LYS A 31 15.31 12.59 19.73
N LEU A 32 14.33 11.70 19.88
CA LEU A 32 14.34 10.61 20.85
C LEU A 32 14.36 9.24 20.15
N ARG A 33 14.88 8.23 20.83
CA ARG A 33 14.72 6.81 20.48
C ARG A 33 14.61 5.94 21.72
N LEU A 34 14.00 4.76 21.56
CA LEU A 34 13.98 3.68 22.55
C LEU A 34 14.87 2.54 22.06
N VAL A 35 15.83 2.11 22.88
CA VAL A 35 16.81 1.06 22.53
C VAL A 35 17.11 0.16 23.73
N GLY A 36 17.94 -0.86 23.52
CA GLY A 36 18.43 -1.75 24.57
C GLY A 36 17.96 -3.20 24.43
N PRO A 37 18.52 -4.14 25.20
CA PRO A 37 18.03 -5.51 25.23
C PRO A 37 16.55 -5.56 25.58
N GLU A 38 15.80 -6.40 24.88
CA GLU A 38 14.34 -6.58 25.04
C GLU A 38 13.49 -5.32 24.78
N SER A 39 14.07 -4.24 24.25
CA SER A 39 13.31 -3.05 23.86
C SER A 39 12.26 -3.39 22.80
N LYS A 40 11.09 -2.76 22.90
CA LYS A 40 10.00 -2.79 21.93
C LYS A 40 9.76 -1.36 21.42
N PRO A 41 8.98 -1.18 20.34
CA PRO A 41 8.69 0.16 19.81
C PRO A 41 8.16 1.14 20.84
N GLU A 42 7.37 0.64 21.80
CA GLU A 42 6.77 1.41 22.89
C GLU A 42 7.54 1.36 24.21
N GLU A 43 8.60 0.54 24.35
CA GLU A 43 9.37 0.49 25.60
C GLU A 43 10.85 0.22 25.41
N GLY A 44 11.70 0.93 26.14
CA GLY A 44 13.15 0.75 26.07
C GLY A 44 13.89 1.83 26.83
N ARG A 45 15.22 1.75 26.83
CA ARG A 45 16.10 2.81 27.34
C ARG A 45 15.91 4.06 26.49
N LEU A 46 15.70 5.18 27.15
CA LEU A 46 15.46 6.47 26.52
C LEU A 46 16.81 7.12 26.15
N GLU A 47 16.99 7.40 24.87
CA GLU A 47 18.16 8.13 24.37
C GLU A 47 17.72 9.37 23.60
N VAL A 48 18.52 10.44 23.72
CA VAL A 48 18.28 11.76 23.15
C VAL A 48 19.42 12.14 22.21
N LEU A 49 19.10 12.70 21.04
CA LEU A 49 20.07 13.19 20.08
C LEU A 49 20.32 14.67 20.33
N HIS A 50 21.53 14.99 20.80
CA HIS A 50 21.99 16.36 20.98
C HIS A 50 23.32 16.57 20.24
N GLN A 51 23.45 17.67 19.50
CA GLN A 51 24.66 18.01 18.73
C GLN A 51 25.17 16.89 17.79
N GLY A 52 24.26 16.09 17.23
CA GLY A 52 24.60 15.01 16.30
C GLY A 52 25.10 13.72 16.98
N GLN A 53 25.11 13.65 18.31
CA GLN A 53 25.50 12.47 19.07
C GLN A 53 24.35 11.99 19.98
N TRP A 54 24.09 10.68 19.96
CA TRP A 54 23.15 10.06 20.89
C TRP A 54 23.78 9.95 22.28
N GLY A 55 22.97 10.17 23.30
CA GLY A 55 23.32 9.98 24.70
C GLY A 55 22.07 9.64 25.53
N THR A 56 22.27 9.24 26.78
CA THR A 56 21.21 8.70 27.64
C THR A 56 20.59 9.77 28.53
N VAL A 57 19.55 9.41 29.25
CA VAL A 57 18.87 10.25 30.25
C VAL A 57 18.94 9.54 31.60
N CYS A 58 19.34 10.24 32.65
CA CYS A 58 19.40 9.69 34.01
C CYS A 58 17.99 9.55 34.61
N ASP A 59 17.81 8.54 35.47
CA ASP A 59 16.57 8.24 36.16
C ASP A 59 16.35 9.05 37.46
N ASP A 60 17.37 9.81 37.90
CA ASP A 60 17.28 10.71 39.05
C ASP A 60 16.23 11.81 38.86
N SER A 61 15.34 11.93 39.84
CA SER A 61 14.15 12.78 39.82
C SER A 61 13.23 12.58 38.60
N PHE A 62 13.39 11.50 37.83
CA PHE A 62 12.54 11.20 36.67
C PHE A 62 11.21 10.62 37.14
N ALA A 63 10.09 11.06 36.56
CA ALA A 63 8.77 10.61 36.91
C ALA A 63 7.88 10.37 35.68
N LEU A 64 6.59 10.10 35.94
CA LEU A 64 5.62 9.77 34.90
C LEU A 64 5.34 10.96 33.96
N GLN A 65 5.50 12.19 34.44
CA GLN A 65 5.30 13.40 33.65
C GLN A 65 6.35 13.50 32.54
N GLU A 66 7.63 13.30 32.87
CA GLU A 66 8.75 13.28 31.94
C GLU A 66 8.59 12.13 30.93
N ALA A 67 8.21 10.95 31.42
CA ALA A 67 7.92 9.80 30.57
C ALA A 67 6.79 10.13 29.58
N THR A 68 5.75 10.83 30.02
CA THR A 68 4.60 11.21 29.18
C THR A 68 5.04 12.18 28.07
N VAL A 69 5.85 13.18 28.38
CA VAL A 69 6.43 14.08 27.36
C VAL A 69 7.29 13.28 26.37
N ALA A 70 8.14 12.38 26.86
CA ALA A 70 8.98 11.52 26.02
C ALA A 70 8.14 10.66 25.06
N CYS A 71 7.12 9.97 25.58
CA CYS A 71 6.24 9.11 24.80
C CYS A 71 5.44 9.89 23.75
N ARG A 72 4.94 11.08 24.11
CA ARG A 72 4.25 11.98 23.15
C ARG A 72 5.17 12.47 22.05
N GLN A 73 6.40 12.84 22.40
CA GLN A 73 7.42 13.23 21.43
C GLN A 73 7.82 12.06 20.50
N LEU A 74 7.75 10.82 20.99
CA LEU A 74 7.94 9.58 20.21
C LEU A 74 6.69 9.17 19.39
N GLY A 75 5.58 9.90 19.51
CA GLY A 75 4.35 9.68 18.74
C GLY A 75 3.28 8.81 19.41
N PHE A 76 3.47 8.41 20.66
CA PHE A 76 2.49 7.67 21.46
C PHE A 76 1.55 8.61 22.20
N GLU A 77 0.37 8.13 22.59
CA GLU A 77 -0.62 8.99 23.26
C GLU A 77 -0.19 9.45 24.66
N ALA A 78 0.46 8.57 25.42
CA ALA A 78 0.91 8.82 26.79
C ALA A 78 1.98 7.80 27.22
N ALA A 79 2.58 7.99 28.40
CA ALA A 79 3.32 6.95 29.08
C ALA A 79 2.39 6.07 29.93
N LEU A 80 2.62 4.77 29.94
CA LEU A 80 2.06 3.86 30.94
C LEU A 80 2.87 3.93 32.23
N THR A 81 4.21 3.89 32.12
CA THR A 81 5.14 3.99 33.23
C THR A 81 6.57 4.24 32.74
N TRP A 82 7.55 4.24 33.64
CA TRP A 82 8.98 4.37 33.36
C TRP A 82 9.77 3.32 34.15
N ALA A 83 11.05 3.15 33.82
CA ALA A 83 11.94 2.16 34.42
C ALA A 83 13.24 2.82 34.87
N HIS A 84 13.68 2.48 36.06
CA HIS A 84 14.94 2.91 36.66
C HIS A 84 16.03 1.84 36.52
N SER A 85 17.24 2.20 36.94
CA SER A 85 18.40 1.33 37.10
C SER A 85 18.78 0.54 35.86
N ALA A 86 18.77 1.20 34.69
CA ALA A 86 19.19 0.61 33.42
C ALA A 86 18.51 -0.72 33.11
N LYS A 87 17.20 -0.85 33.41
CA LYS A 87 16.40 -2.06 33.14
C LYS A 87 16.59 -2.62 31.73
N TYR A 88 16.68 -1.73 30.74
CA TYR A 88 16.90 -2.08 29.34
C TYR A 88 18.39 -2.06 28.97
N GLY A 89 19.26 -2.45 29.91
CA GLY A 89 20.71 -2.39 29.80
C GLY A 89 21.27 -0.97 29.92
N GLN A 90 22.56 -0.89 30.22
CA GLN A 90 23.32 0.35 30.25
C GLN A 90 23.55 0.88 28.83
N GLY A 91 23.49 2.20 28.66
CA GLY A 91 23.88 2.88 27.43
C GLY A 91 25.38 3.12 27.33
N GLU A 92 25.77 3.82 26.27
CA GLU A 92 27.16 4.21 26.00
C GLU A 92 27.21 5.69 25.57
N GLY A 93 28.30 6.36 25.92
CA GLY A 93 28.54 7.75 25.52
C GLY A 93 28.14 8.76 26.62
N PRO A 94 27.73 9.98 26.26
CA PRO A 94 27.34 10.99 27.24
C PRO A 94 25.97 10.72 27.85
N ILE A 95 25.80 11.04 29.12
CA ILE A 95 24.47 11.19 29.75
C ILE A 95 24.06 12.65 29.51
N TRP A 96 23.09 12.85 28.62
CA TRP A 96 22.75 14.19 28.14
C TRP A 96 21.85 14.97 29.09
N LEU A 97 20.93 14.29 29.75
CA LEU A 97 19.93 14.90 30.61
C LEU A 97 19.90 14.20 31.96
N ASP A 98 19.79 15.01 33.00
CA ASP A 98 19.69 14.59 34.39
C ASP A 98 18.77 15.56 35.14
N ASN A 99 18.08 15.04 36.17
CA ASN A 99 17.09 15.75 36.98
C ASN A 99 16.04 16.45 36.12
N VAL A 100 15.52 15.72 35.14
CA VAL A 100 14.52 16.23 34.20
C VAL A 100 13.20 16.48 34.92
N ARG A 101 12.62 17.67 34.75
CA ARG A 101 11.37 18.09 35.38
C ARG A 101 10.43 18.72 34.38
N CYS A 102 9.33 18.01 34.09
CA CYS A 102 8.29 18.41 33.17
C CYS A 102 6.97 18.65 33.92
N VAL A 103 6.11 19.50 33.34
CA VAL A 103 4.70 19.66 33.72
C VAL A 103 3.83 18.54 33.12
N GLY A 104 4.27 17.94 32.01
CA GLY A 104 3.59 16.86 31.27
C GLY A 104 2.89 17.34 29.99
N THR A 105 2.87 18.64 29.74
CA THR A 105 2.20 19.26 28.58
C THR A 105 3.16 19.73 27.50
N GLU A 106 4.46 19.74 27.79
CA GLU A 106 5.55 20.07 26.87
C GLU A 106 5.51 19.20 25.62
N SER A 107 5.92 19.76 24.48
CA SER A 107 5.96 19.02 23.22
C SER A 107 7.27 18.26 23.01
N SER A 108 8.30 18.58 23.78
CA SER A 108 9.59 17.90 23.73
C SER A 108 10.36 17.99 25.05
N LEU A 109 11.22 16.99 25.33
CA LEU A 109 12.00 16.90 26.58
C LEU A 109 13.00 18.04 26.79
N ASP A 110 13.47 18.68 25.71
CA ASP A 110 14.37 19.84 25.79
C ASP A 110 13.67 21.13 26.27
N GLN A 111 12.33 21.11 26.39
CA GLN A 111 11.56 22.20 27.01
C GLN A 111 11.39 22.00 28.53
N CYS A 112 11.71 20.81 29.04
CA CYS A 112 11.66 20.52 30.46
C CYS A 112 12.89 21.08 31.17
N GLY A 113 12.76 21.40 32.46
CA GLY A 113 13.91 21.77 33.29
C GLY A 113 14.86 20.59 33.43
N SER A 114 16.17 20.84 33.42
CA SER A 114 17.22 19.84 33.70
C SER A 114 18.47 20.53 34.24
N ASN A 115 19.48 19.75 34.67
CA ASN A 115 20.78 20.28 35.10
C ASN A 115 21.62 20.88 33.94
N GLY A 116 21.17 20.72 32.70
CA GLY A 116 21.85 21.17 31.49
C GLY A 116 22.48 20.03 30.69
N TRP A 117 22.72 20.26 29.40
CA TRP A 117 23.20 19.24 28.47
C TRP A 117 24.58 18.70 28.87
N GLY A 118 24.66 17.41 29.15
CA GLY A 118 25.91 16.71 29.50
C GLY A 118 26.39 16.99 30.92
N VAL A 119 25.55 17.62 31.75
CA VAL A 119 25.82 17.89 33.17
C VAL A 119 25.04 16.87 33.98
N SER A 120 25.73 15.86 34.49
CA SER A 120 25.17 14.77 35.29
C SER A 120 26.27 14.19 36.19
N ASP A 121 25.88 13.77 37.39
CA ASP A 121 26.69 12.97 38.32
C ASP A 121 26.33 11.48 38.29
N CYS A 122 25.40 11.09 37.42
CA CYS A 122 24.97 9.71 37.24
C CYS A 122 26.01 8.86 36.49
N SER A 123 25.86 7.56 36.61
CA SER A 123 26.51 6.54 35.79
C SER A 123 25.51 5.82 34.90
N HIS A 124 25.95 5.07 33.89
CA HIS A 124 25.01 4.37 33.00
C HIS A 124 24.17 3.27 33.69
N SER A 125 24.48 2.88 34.94
CA SER A 125 23.57 2.02 35.70
C SER A 125 22.28 2.73 36.11
N GLU A 126 22.20 4.05 35.94
CA GLU A 126 21.05 4.93 36.26
C GLU A 126 20.35 5.42 34.98
N ASP A 127 20.63 4.81 33.83
CA ASP A 127 19.95 5.18 32.59
C ASP A 127 18.45 4.83 32.67
N VAL A 128 17.60 5.80 32.34
CA VAL A 128 16.15 5.66 32.40
C VAL A 128 15.60 4.90 31.19
N GLY A 129 14.56 4.10 31.44
CA GLY A 129 13.69 3.54 30.41
C GLY A 129 12.28 4.13 30.48
N VAL A 130 11.56 4.13 29.37
CA VAL A 130 10.13 4.51 29.34
C VAL A 130 9.29 3.39 28.76
N ILE A 131 8.02 3.34 29.16
CA ILE A 131 7.02 2.38 28.66
C ILE A 131 5.79 3.19 28.25
N CYS A 132 5.58 3.30 26.95
CA CYS A 132 4.54 4.10 26.32
C CYS A 132 3.24 3.31 26.14
N HIS A 133 2.13 4.04 26.04
CA HIS A 133 0.86 3.48 25.68
C HIS A 133 0.91 2.97 24.23
N PRO A 134 0.39 1.76 23.91
CA PRO A 134 0.44 1.22 22.55
C PRO A 134 -0.26 2.04 21.47
N ARG A 135 -1.23 2.89 21.87
CA ARG A 135 -1.92 3.80 20.95
C ARG A 135 -1.04 4.97 20.57
N ARG A 136 -1.08 5.34 19.29
CA ARG A 136 -0.37 6.48 18.73
C ARG A 136 -1.30 7.66 18.51
N HIS A 137 -0.78 8.88 18.65
CA HIS A 137 -1.56 10.09 18.39
C HIS A 137 -1.99 10.19 16.92
N ARG A 138 -3.19 10.74 16.67
CA ARG A 138 -3.66 11.12 15.32
C ARG A 138 -2.63 12.06 14.67
N GLY A 139 -1.93 11.55 13.66
CA GLY A 139 -0.82 12.25 12.97
C GLY A 139 0.48 11.44 12.90
N TYR A 140 0.67 10.45 13.79
CA TYR A 140 1.79 9.50 13.72
C TYR A 140 1.36 8.22 12.97
N LEU A 141 1.37 8.29 11.64
CA LEU A 141 0.71 7.31 10.76
C LEU A 141 1.63 6.21 10.21
N SER A 142 2.90 6.19 10.62
CA SER A 142 3.88 5.22 10.14
C SER A 142 5.09 5.15 11.06
N GLU A 143 5.62 3.95 11.23
CA GLU A 143 6.97 3.71 11.71
C GLU A 143 7.85 3.40 10.48
N THR A 144 8.85 4.26 10.24
CA THR A 144 9.79 4.13 9.12
C THR A 144 11.22 3.96 9.64
N VAL A 145 12.07 3.40 8.80
CA VAL A 145 13.52 3.32 9.03
C VAL A 145 14.14 4.70 9.31
N SER A 146 13.51 5.81 8.91
CA SER A 146 14.00 7.18 9.14
C SER A 146 14.19 7.54 10.63
N ASN A 147 13.56 6.79 11.54
CA ASN A 147 13.76 6.90 12.99
C ASN A 147 15.03 6.16 13.48
N ALA A 148 15.59 5.26 12.67
CA ALA A 148 16.86 4.58 12.92
C ALA A 148 18.01 5.42 12.37
N LEU A 149 18.47 6.41 13.16
CA LEU A 149 19.75 7.05 12.90
C LEU A 149 20.87 6.03 13.11
N GLY A 150 21.74 5.89 12.11
CA GLY A 150 22.93 5.04 12.18
C GLY A 150 23.94 5.56 13.22
N PRO A 151 25.11 4.91 13.33
CA PRO A 151 26.16 5.33 14.26
C PRO A 151 26.49 6.81 14.11
N GLN A 152 26.69 7.53 15.22
CA GLN A 152 27.03 8.96 15.25
C GLN A 152 25.98 9.89 14.61
N GLY A 153 24.69 9.51 14.61
CA GLY A 153 23.62 10.35 14.09
C GLY A 153 23.62 10.50 12.55
N ARG A 154 24.42 9.69 11.84
CA ARG A 154 24.58 9.74 10.38
C ARG A 154 23.71 8.72 9.67
N ARG A 155 23.17 9.10 8.50
CA ARG A 155 22.19 8.31 7.76
C ARG A 155 22.87 7.23 6.94
N LEU A 156 22.57 5.98 7.26
CA LEU A 156 22.84 4.82 6.41
C LEU A 156 21.61 4.61 5.55
N GLU A 157 21.72 4.83 4.24
CA GLU A 157 20.55 5.07 3.40
C GLU A 157 20.10 3.82 2.62
N GLU A 158 21.04 3.15 1.96
CA GLU A 158 20.75 2.13 0.96
C GLU A 158 21.83 1.05 0.95
N VAL A 159 21.47 -0.16 0.53
CA VAL A 159 22.40 -1.28 0.31
C VAL A 159 22.21 -1.79 -1.11
N ARG A 160 23.31 -2.19 -1.77
CA ARG A 160 23.28 -2.83 -3.08
C ARG A 160 24.28 -3.97 -3.17
N LEU A 161 24.07 -4.87 -4.11
CA LEU A 161 25.03 -5.89 -4.49
C LEU A 161 25.78 -5.47 -5.74
N LYS A 162 27.10 -5.48 -5.67
CA LYS A 162 27.96 -5.40 -6.84
C LYS A 162 28.26 -6.82 -7.32
N PRO A 163 27.76 -7.24 -8.49
CA PRO A 163 27.98 -8.60 -8.99
C PRO A 163 29.46 -8.82 -9.28
N ILE A 164 30.04 -9.86 -8.68
CA ILE A 164 31.46 -10.20 -8.82
C ILE A 164 31.66 -11.12 -10.04
N LEU A 165 30.72 -12.02 -10.29
CA LEU A 165 30.77 -12.99 -11.38
C LEU A 165 30.08 -12.45 -12.64
N ALA A 166 30.64 -12.76 -13.81
CA ALA A 166 30.02 -12.42 -15.10
C ALA A 166 28.65 -13.09 -15.29
N SER A 167 28.45 -14.30 -14.75
CA SER A 167 27.15 -15.00 -14.74
C SER A 167 26.12 -14.27 -13.88
N ALA A 168 26.53 -13.70 -12.73
CA ALA A 168 25.65 -12.94 -11.84
C ALA A 168 25.17 -11.62 -12.47
N LYS A 169 25.90 -11.07 -13.44
CA LYS A 169 25.46 -9.90 -14.23
C LYS A 169 24.32 -10.20 -15.21
N GLN A 170 24.11 -11.47 -15.55
CA GLN A 170 23.08 -11.90 -16.50
C GLN A 170 21.74 -12.24 -15.82
N HIS A 171 21.66 -12.15 -14.49
CA HIS A 171 20.46 -12.51 -13.74
C HIS A 171 19.81 -11.24 -13.19
N SER A 172 18.51 -11.09 -13.46
CA SER A 172 17.66 -10.08 -12.81
C SER A 172 16.58 -10.82 -11.99
N PRO A 173 16.52 -10.64 -10.67
CA PRO A 173 17.32 -9.70 -9.88
C PRO A 173 18.73 -10.24 -9.58
N VAL A 174 19.66 -9.35 -9.20
CA VAL A 174 21.00 -9.75 -8.73
C VAL A 174 20.85 -10.33 -7.33
N THR A 175 21.13 -11.62 -7.17
CA THR A 175 20.98 -12.34 -5.90
C THR A 175 22.29 -12.53 -5.15
N GLU A 176 23.44 -12.35 -5.80
CA GLU A 176 24.76 -12.64 -5.21
C GLU A 176 25.80 -11.59 -5.62
N GLY A 177 26.58 -11.10 -4.65
CA GLY A 177 27.61 -10.10 -4.90
C GLY A 177 28.23 -9.50 -3.64
N ALA A 178 29.19 -8.59 -3.87
CA ALA A 178 29.82 -7.80 -2.80
C ALA A 178 28.84 -6.74 -2.28
N VAL A 179 28.77 -6.58 -0.96
CA VAL A 179 27.90 -5.62 -0.29
C VAL A 179 28.51 -4.21 -0.37
N GLU A 180 27.75 -3.28 -0.92
CA GLU A 180 28.04 -1.86 -0.87
C GLU A 180 26.91 -1.11 -0.16
N VAL A 181 27.29 -0.13 0.66
CA VAL A 181 26.36 0.64 1.48
C VAL A 181 26.51 2.10 1.13
N LYS A 182 25.39 2.80 0.97
CA LYS A 182 25.37 4.24 0.74
C LYS A 182 25.45 4.98 2.07
N TYR A 183 26.56 5.66 2.28
CA TYR A 183 26.87 6.42 3.48
C TYR A 183 27.30 7.84 3.08
N GLU A 184 26.60 8.85 3.59
CA GLU A 184 26.77 10.27 3.20
C GLU A 184 26.71 10.47 1.66
N GLY A 185 25.73 9.84 1.01
CA GLY A 185 25.54 9.93 -0.44
C GLY A 185 26.55 9.14 -1.29
N HIS A 186 27.57 8.53 -0.69
CA HIS A 186 28.63 7.80 -1.39
C HIS A 186 28.52 6.29 -1.15
N TRP A 187 28.72 5.50 -2.20
CA TRP A 187 28.81 4.04 -2.08
C TRP A 187 30.14 3.63 -1.46
N ARG A 188 30.07 2.92 -0.34
CA ARG A 188 31.20 2.47 0.46
C ARG A 188 31.23 0.95 0.57
N GLN A 189 32.43 0.41 0.70
CA GLN A 189 32.67 -1.03 0.85
C GLN A 189 32.57 -1.45 2.31
N VAL A 190 32.08 -2.68 2.52
CA VAL A 190 31.95 -3.32 3.83
C VAL A 190 32.99 -4.41 4.00
N CYS A 191 33.70 -4.40 5.12
CA CYS A 191 34.68 -5.42 5.49
C CYS A 191 33.99 -6.75 5.83
N ASP A 192 34.61 -7.87 5.46
CA ASP A 192 34.12 -9.23 5.76
C ASP A 192 34.47 -9.72 7.18
N GLN A 193 35.39 -9.04 7.88
CA GLN A 193 35.81 -9.43 9.22
C GLN A 193 34.63 -9.35 10.19
N GLY A 194 34.35 -10.46 10.88
CA GLY A 194 33.20 -10.58 11.78
C GLY A 194 31.84 -10.65 11.08
N TRP A 195 31.80 -10.78 9.74
CA TRP A 195 30.55 -10.91 9.00
C TRP A 195 29.88 -12.27 9.27
N THR A 196 28.65 -12.25 9.77
CA THR A 196 27.89 -13.47 10.11
C THR A 196 26.69 -13.68 9.17
N MET A 197 26.03 -14.84 9.29
CA MET A 197 24.76 -15.09 8.60
C MET A 197 23.65 -14.11 9.00
N ASN A 198 23.65 -13.62 10.24
CA ASN A 198 22.68 -12.63 10.69
C ASN A 198 22.85 -11.29 9.95
N ASN A 199 24.09 -10.90 9.65
CA ASN A 199 24.37 -9.74 8.80
C ASN A 199 23.82 -9.94 7.39
N SER A 200 24.08 -11.11 6.80
CA SER A 200 23.56 -11.48 5.48
C SER A 200 22.03 -11.47 5.45
N ARG A 201 21.36 -11.95 6.50
CA ARG A 201 19.90 -11.93 6.64
C ARG A 201 19.33 -10.52 6.58
N VAL A 202 19.89 -9.58 7.34
CA VAL A 202 19.45 -8.17 7.33
C VAL A 202 19.66 -7.54 5.95
N VAL A 203 20.83 -7.76 5.34
CA VAL A 203 21.13 -7.25 4.00
C VAL A 203 20.20 -7.82 2.94
N CYS A 204 19.99 -9.14 2.91
CA CYS A 204 19.05 -9.77 1.99
C CYS A 204 17.63 -9.22 2.20
N GLY A 205 17.20 -9.04 3.45
CA GLY A 205 15.94 -8.38 3.78
C GLY A 205 15.83 -6.97 3.19
N MET A 206 16.85 -6.14 3.35
CA MET A 206 16.86 -4.78 2.79
C MET A 206 16.83 -4.76 1.25
N LEU A 207 17.43 -5.76 0.61
CA LEU A 207 17.44 -5.93 -0.84
C LEU A 207 16.12 -6.51 -1.39
N GLY A 208 15.18 -6.86 -0.52
CA GLY A 208 13.87 -7.40 -0.90
C GLY A 208 13.80 -8.92 -0.98
N PHE A 209 14.79 -9.64 -0.45
CA PHE A 209 14.83 -11.09 -0.45
C PHE A 209 14.42 -11.67 0.91
N PRO A 210 13.57 -12.73 0.94
CA PRO A 210 13.06 -13.31 2.19
C PRO A 210 14.11 -14.03 3.03
N SER A 211 15.19 -14.51 2.40
CA SER A 211 16.22 -15.29 3.08
C SER A 211 17.57 -15.24 2.36
N GLU A 212 18.58 -15.66 3.09
CA GLU A 212 19.99 -15.75 2.73
C GLU A 212 20.45 -17.22 2.63
N VAL A 213 21.56 -17.47 1.91
CA VAL A 213 22.25 -18.77 1.91
C VAL A 213 23.73 -18.60 2.24
N PRO A 214 24.39 -19.62 2.82
CA PRO A 214 25.83 -19.57 3.09
C PRO A 214 26.65 -19.37 1.82
N VAL A 215 27.67 -18.52 1.90
CA VAL A 215 28.61 -18.24 0.81
C VAL A 215 29.98 -18.81 1.16
N ASP A 216 30.61 -19.51 0.20
CA ASP A 216 32.01 -19.93 0.34
C ASP A 216 32.95 -18.74 0.09
N SER A 217 33.43 -18.13 1.16
CA SER A 217 34.33 -16.97 1.11
C SER A 217 35.69 -17.30 0.46
N HIS A 218 36.14 -18.56 0.48
CA HIS A 218 37.42 -18.96 -0.10
C HIS A 218 37.43 -18.81 -1.62
N TYR A 219 36.33 -19.17 -2.28
CA TYR A 219 36.15 -19.00 -3.72
C TYR A 219 36.31 -17.55 -4.17
N TYR A 220 35.78 -16.61 -3.38
CA TYR A 220 35.81 -15.18 -3.68
C TYR A 220 37.17 -14.55 -3.40
N ARG A 221 37.90 -15.07 -2.41
CA ARG A 221 39.26 -14.63 -2.06
C ARG A 221 40.26 -14.88 -3.19
N LEU A 222 40.12 -16.01 -3.90
CA LEU A 222 40.95 -16.38 -5.06
C LEU A 222 40.74 -15.46 -6.28
N LYS A 223 39.54 -14.90 -6.45
CA LYS A 223 39.19 -14.01 -7.58
C LYS A 223 39.37 -12.53 -7.27
N SER A 224 39.39 -12.14 -6.01
CA SER A 224 39.60 -10.75 -5.55
C SER A 224 41.09 -10.38 -5.57
N LEU A 225 41.70 -10.38 -6.76
CA LEU A 225 43.08 -9.93 -6.99
C LEU A 225 43.11 -8.42 -7.30
N THR A 226 43.03 -7.54 -6.29
CA THR A 226 43.53 -6.17 -6.43
C THR A 226 43.91 -5.52 -5.09
N ASN A 227 45.12 -4.97 -5.08
CA ASN A 227 45.75 -4.20 -4.01
C ASN A 227 45.08 -2.82 -3.83
N LYS A 228 44.80 -2.45 -2.57
CA LYS A 228 44.22 -1.18 -2.06
C LYS A 228 42.68 -1.14 -1.93
N ASN A 229 42.12 -2.02 -1.10
CA ASN A 229 40.73 -1.87 -0.66
C ASN A 229 40.64 -0.85 0.48
N SER A 230 39.90 0.25 0.26
CA SER A 230 39.51 1.21 1.31
C SER A 230 38.13 0.81 1.82
N PHE A 231 38.09 0.21 3.00
CA PHE A 231 36.84 -0.07 3.71
C PHE A 231 36.51 1.11 4.61
N TRP A 232 35.24 1.51 4.61
CA TRP A 232 34.75 2.58 5.49
C TRP A 232 33.92 2.03 6.64
N ILE A 233 33.19 0.94 6.38
CA ILE A 233 32.44 0.19 7.38
C ILE A 233 33.32 -0.99 7.80
N HIS A 234 33.75 -0.96 9.06
CA HIS A 234 34.75 -1.88 9.61
C HIS A 234 34.12 -3.16 10.15
N GLN A 235 33.05 -2.98 10.93
CA GLN A 235 32.36 -4.06 11.59
C GLN A 235 30.88 -3.74 11.60
N VAL A 236 30.08 -4.76 11.31
CA VAL A 236 28.63 -4.73 11.45
C VAL A 236 28.28 -5.93 12.31
N THR A 237 27.45 -5.72 13.33
CA THR A 237 26.95 -6.80 14.20
C THR A 237 25.43 -6.66 14.30
N CYS A 238 24.73 -7.61 13.69
CA CYS A 238 23.27 -7.69 13.69
C CYS A 238 22.80 -8.95 14.44
N LEU A 239 21.63 -8.86 15.08
CA LEU A 239 20.91 -10.01 15.63
C LEU A 239 20.24 -10.86 14.54
N GLY A 240 19.92 -10.26 13.39
CA GLY A 240 19.25 -10.90 12.25
C GLY A 240 17.74 -10.66 12.19
N THR A 241 17.16 -10.00 13.20
CA THR A 241 15.74 -9.62 13.25
C THR A 241 15.51 -8.20 12.79
N GLU A 242 16.57 -7.40 12.73
CA GLU A 242 16.51 -5.99 12.37
C GLU A 242 15.94 -5.82 10.95
N PRO A 243 15.00 -4.89 10.76
CA PRO A 243 14.46 -4.60 9.43
C PRO A 243 15.48 -3.88 8.54
N HIS A 244 16.49 -3.23 9.14
CA HIS A 244 17.46 -2.39 8.46
C HIS A 244 18.82 -2.39 9.17
N MET A 245 19.91 -2.25 8.41
CA MET A 245 21.28 -2.30 8.93
C MET A 245 21.63 -1.10 9.84
N ALA A 246 20.87 -0.01 9.75
CA ALA A 246 21.00 1.13 10.67
C ALA A 246 20.59 0.80 12.12
N ASN A 247 19.81 -0.27 12.32
CA ASN A 247 19.44 -0.77 13.64
C ASN A 247 20.48 -1.76 14.21
N CYS A 248 21.49 -2.14 13.42
CA CYS A 248 22.59 -2.97 13.89
C CYS A 248 23.68 -2.11 14.54
N GLN A 249 24.54 -2.74 15.35
CA GLN A 249 25.77 -2.11 15.80
C GLN A 249 26.74 -2.00 14.61
N VAL A 250 27.09 -0.78 14.22
CA VAL A 250 27.96 -0.51 13.06
C VAL A 250 29.13 0.37 13.49
N GLN A 251 30.34 -0.03 13.13
CA GLN A 251 31.56 0.75 13.36
C GLN A 251 32.06 1.33 12.04
N VAL A 252 32.25 2.66 12.01
CA VAL A 252 32.69 3.44 10.84
C VAL A 252 34.06 4.07 11.09
N ALA A 253 34.81 4.33 10.01
CA ALA A 253 36.12 4.98 10.09
C ALA A 253 36.03 6.37 10.77
N PRO A 254 36.98 6.76 11.65
CA PRO A 254 37.01 8.10 12.24
C PRO A 254 37.22 9.18 11.17
N VAL A 255 36.57 10.34 11.34
CA VAL A 255 36.62 11.49 10.42
C VAL A 255 37.98 12.22 10.45
N ARG A 256 38.77 12.06 11.51
CA ARG A 256 40.09 12.72 11.68
C ARG A 256 41.12 11.77 12.28
N GLY A 257 42.21 11.56 11.56
CA GLY A 257 43.35 10.73 11.98
C GLY A 257 43.77 9.76 10.88
N LYS A 258 45.07 9.49 10.74
CA LYS A 258 45.67 8.63 9.70
C LYS A 258 44.80 7.40 9.42
N LEU A 259 44.44 7.15 8.15
CA LEU A 259 43.77 5.94 7.66
C LEU A 259 44.48 4.70 8.23
N GLN A 260 44.02 4.18 9.36
CA GLN A 260 44.31 2.78 9.69
C GLN A 260 43.60 1.93 8.64
N PRO A 261 44.26 0.91 8.07
CA PRO A 261 43.61 0.02 7.13
C PRO A 261 42.44 -0.66 7.85
N ALA A 262 41.23 -0.25 7.48
CA ALA A 262 39.95 -0.62 8.08
C ALA A 262 39.62 -2.12 8.08
N CYS A 263 40.46 -2.93 7.43
CA CYS A 263 40.28 -4.36 7.24
C CYS A 263 41.64 -4.98 6.79
N PRO A 264 42.65 -5.10 7.67
CA PRO A 264 43.97 -5.59 7.29
C PRO A 264 43.89 -7.06 6.83
N GLY A 265 43.99 -7.32 5.53
CA GLY A 265 43.93 -8.68 4.96
C GLY A 265 42.51 -9.28 4.82
N GLY A 266 41.48 -8.49 5.14
CA GLY A 266 40.09 -8.86 4.86
C GLY A 266 39.66 -8.47 3.44
N MET A 267 38.53 -9.02 3.01
CA MET A 267 37.95 -8.85 1.69
C MET A 267 36.57 -8.17 1.79
N HIS A 268 35.91 -7.99 0.65
CA HIS A 268 34.55 -7.48 0.64
C HIS A 268 33.60 -8.50 1.28
N ALA A 269 32.69 -8.04 2.14
CA ALA A 269 31.57 -8.87 2.57
C ALA A 269 30.76 -9.30 1.33
N VAL A 270 30.54 -10.61 1.18
CA VAL A 270 29.78 -11.20 0.07
C VAL A 270 28.53 -11.85 0.64
N VAL A 271 27.39 -11.62 -0.02
CA VAL A 271 26.12 -12.23 0.35
C VAL A 271 25.47 -12.91 -0.84
N SER A 272 24.68 -13.94 -0.57
CA SER A 272 23.87 -14.65 -1.54
C SER A 272 22.46 -14.79 -0.97
N CYS A 273 21.47 -14.31 -1.72
CA CYS A 273 20.08 -14.20 -1.30
C CYS A 273 19.18 -15.11 -2.14
N VAL A 274 18.07 -15.57 -1.55
CA VAL A 274 17.08 -16.41 -2.22
C VAL A 274 15.94 -15.56 -2.73
N ALA A 275 15.70 -15.59 -4.04
CA ALA A 275 14.53 -14.94 -4.63
C ALA A 275 13.23 -15.64 -4.21
N GLY A 276 12.26 -14.83 -3.76
CA GLY A 276 10.90 -15.29 -3.50
C GLY A 276 10.24 -15.86 -4.77
N PRO A 277 9.18 -16.68 -4.65
CA PRO A 277 8.59 -17.41 -5.78
C PRO A 277 8.23 -16.52 -6.98
N ARG A 278 7.76 -15.30 -6.74
CA ARG A 278 7.38 -14.31 -7.77
C ARG A 278 8.56 -13.71 -8.55
N PHE A 279 9.78 -13.85 -8.06
CA PHE A 279 10.98 -13.23 -8.62
C PHE A 279 11.97 -14.26 -9.19
N ARG A 280 11.60 -15.55 -9.20
CA ARG A 280 12.46 -16.60 -9.76
C ARG A 280 12.43 -16.54 -11.29
N PRO A 281 13.59 -16.64 -11.97
CA PRO A 281 13.62 -16.68 -13.41
C PRO A 281 12.90 -17.93 -13.93
N PRO A 282 12.14 -17.85 -15.03
CA PRO A 282 11.49 -19.00 -15.63
C PRO A 282 12.54 -19.88 -16.31
N LYS A 283 13.03 -20.94 -15.64
CA LYS A 283 13.83 -21.99 -16.30
C LYS A 283 13.40 -23.41 -15.94
N THR A 284 12.99 -24.11 -17.02
CA THR A 284 13.02 -25.54 -17.37
C THR A 284 12.90 -26.62 -16.28
N LYS A 285 11.83 -27.41 -16.48
CA LYS A 285 11.35 -28.61 -15.80
C LYS A 285 10.74 -28.34 -14.41
N PRO A 286 9.43 -28.62 -14.23
CA PRO A 286 8.84 -28.62 -12.91
C PRO A 286 9.53 -29.72 -12.10
N GLN A 287 10.31 -29.33 -11.09
CA GLN A 287 10.58 -30.25 -9.99
C GLN A 287 9.23 -30.72 -9.47
N ARG A 288 9.13 -32.05 -9.28
CA ARG A 288 7.95 -32.79 -8.80
C ARG A 288 7.02 -31.91 -7.97
N LYS A 289 5.74 -31.87 -8.37
CA LYS A 289 4.59 -31.40 -7.57
C LYS A 289 4.72 -31.96 -6.15
N GLY A 290 5.36 -31.18 -5.27
CA GLY A 290 5.49 -31.44 -3.86
C GLY A 290 4.48 -30.54 -3.16
N SER A 291 3.42 -31.19 -2.68
CA SER A 291 2.33 -30.65 -1.85
C SER A 291 1.51 -29.52 -2.47
N GLN A 292 0.23 -29.46 -2.08
CA GLN A 292 -0.68 -28.35 -2.36
C GLN A 292 0.08 -27.02 -2.24
N ALA A 293 -0.19 -26.06 -3.14
CA ALA A 293 0.20 -24.68 -2.87
C ALA A 293 -0.38 -24.35 -1.50
N GLU A 294 0.46 -24.33 -0.47
CA GLU A 294 0.03 -23.99 0.89
C GLU A 294 -0.62 -22.63 0.77
N GLU A 295 -1.92 -22.60 1.02
CA GLU A 295 -2.71 -21.40 0.90
C GLU A 295 -2.08 -20.34 1.80
N LEU A 296 -1.59 -19.27 1.18
CA LEU A 296 -0.98 -18.17 1.92
C LEU A 296 -2.05 -17.63 2.87
N ARG A 297 -1.82 -17.81 4.18
CA ARG A 297 -2.72 -17.32 5.23
C ARG A 297 -2.67 -15.81 5.43
N VAL A 298 -1.93 -15.09 4.59
CA VAL A 298 -1.76 -13.64 4.63
C VAL A 298 -1.79 -13.08 3.21
N ARG A 299 -2.45 -11.94 3.03
CA ARG A 299 -2.46 -11.18 1.76
C ARG A 299 -2.38 -9.68 2.03
N LEU A 300 -2.00 -8.93 1.00
CA LEU A 300 -1.99 -7.46 1.01
C LEU A 300 -3.05 -6.94 0.05
N ARG A 301 -3.81 -5.91 0.46
CA ARG A 301 -4.86 -5.25 -0.33
C ARG A 301 -4.68 -3.74 -0.41
N SER A 302 -5.27 -3.12 -1.43
CA SER A 302 -5.33 -1.66 -1.61
C SER A 302 -3.96 -0.95 -1.69
N GLY A 303 -2.89 -1.69 -2.01
CA GLY A 303 -1.53 -1.16 -2.24
C GLY A 303 -1.31 -0.80 -3.70
N ALA A 304 -0.61 0.32 -3.96
CA ALA A 304 -0.34 0.81 -5.31
C ALA A 304 0.82 0.06 -5.98
N GLN A 305 1.76 -0.40 -5.16
CA GLN A 305 2.95 -1.15 -5.56
C GLN A 305 2.91 -2.60 -5.06
N VAL A 306 3.71 -3.45 -5.70
CA VAL A 306 3.89 -4.81 -5.20
C VAL A 306 4.60 -4.77 -3.85
N GLY A 307 4.13 -5.58 -2.91
CA GLY A 307 4.70 -5.63 -1.55
C GLY A 307 4.20 -4.52 -0.63
N GLU A 308 3.18 -3.75 -1.02
CA GLU A 308 2.48 -2.86 -0.09
C GLU A 308 0.98 -3.16 -0.03
N GLY A 309 0.37 -2.81 1.10
CA GLY A 309 -1.07 -2.90 1.30
C GLY A 309 -1.47 -3.11 2.75
N ARG A 310 -2.78 -3.04 2.99
CA ARG A 310 -3.42 -3.48 4.24
C ARG A 310 -3.19 -4.97 4.44
N VAL A 311 -2.84 -5.37 5.66
CA VAL A 311 -2.58 -6.77 6.01
C VAL A 311 -3.90 -7.47 6.32
N GLU A 312 -4.22 -8.51 5.55
CA GLU A 312 -5.36 -9.38 5.80
C GLU A 312 -4.87 -10.81 6.04
N VAL A 313 -5.51 -11.49 6.99
CA VAL A 313 -5.17 -12.85 7.42
C VAL A 313 -6.36 -13.79 7.26
N LEU A 314 -6.09 -15.04 6.92
CA LEU A 314 -7.10 -16.07 6.76
C LEU A 314 -7.23 -16.87 8.06
N VAL A 315 -8.34 -16.67 8.77
CA VAL A 315 -8.67 -17.41 10.01
C VAL A 315 -10.03 -18.07 9.83
N ASN A 316 -10.14 -19.36 10.14
CA ASN A 316 -11.39 -20.12 9.99
C ASN A 316 -12.01 -20.02 8.58
N ARG A 317 -11.17 -20.00 7.53
CA ARG A 317 -11.53 -19.82 6.11
C ARG A 317 -12.16 -18.47 5.76
N GLN A 318 -12.18 -17.50 6.67
CA GLN A 318 -12.64 -16.14 6.40
C GLN A 318 -11.47 -15.15 6.47
N TRP A 319 -11.35 -14.29 5.47
CA TRP A 319 -10.40 -13.19 5.49
C TRP A 319 -10.86 -12.12 6.49
N GLY A 320 -9.90 -11.56 7.21
CA GLY A 320 -10.11 -10.44 8.13
C GLY A 320 -8.83 -9.65 8.33
N THR A 321 -8.93 -8.49 8.95
CA THR A 321 -7.82 -7.55 9.08
C THR A 321 -7.01 -7.76 10.35
N VAL A 322 -5.90 -7.03 10.46
CA VAL A 322 -5.04 -6.97 11.64
C VAL A 322 -5.07 -5.56 12.20
N CYS A 323 -5.30 -5.43 13.50
CA CYS A 323 -5.30 -4.16 14.22
C CYS A 323 -3.87 -3.60 14.39
N ASP A 324 -3.71 -2.28 14.30
CA ASP A 324 -2.44 -1.57 14.39
C ASP A 324 -1.89 -1.40 15.81
N HIS A 325 -2.64 -1.78 16.84
CA HIS A 325 -2.17 -1.77 18.22
C HIS A 325 -0.91 -2.65 18.38
N ARG A 326 0.20 -2.06 18.84
CA ARG A 326 1.56 -2.66 18.91
C ARG A 326 2.10 -3.16 17.56
N TRP A 327 1.51 -2.77 16.44
CA TRP A 327 2.06 -3.06 15.12
C TRP A 327 3.38 -2.33 14.94
N ASN A 328 4.37 -2.98 14.33
CA ASN A 328 5.72 -2.45 14.22
C ASN A 328 6.51 -3.06 13.06
N LEU A 329 7.72 -2.53 12.81
CA LEU A 329 8.56 -2.96 11.69
C LEU A 329 9.00 -4.42 11.76
N ILE A 330 9.13 -5.01 12.95
CA ILE A 330 9.52 -6.42 13.11
C ILE A 330 8.36 -7.33 12.69
N SER A 331 7.16 -7.10 13.22
CA SER A 331 5.93 -7.83 12.85
C SER A 331 5.61 -7.65 11.37
N ALA A 332 5.77 -6.43 10.84
CA ALA A 332 5.62 -6.14 9.42
C ALA A 332 6.67 -6.88 8.57
N SER A 333 7.91 -7.03 9.04
CA SER A 333 8.95 -7.78 8.33
C SER A 333 8.68 -9.28 8.28
N VAL A 334 7.99 -9.84 9.29
CA VAL A 334 7.51 -11.23 9.22
C VAL A 334 6.49 -11.40 8.10
N VAL A 335 5.53 -10.48 7.96
CA VAL A 335 4.57 -10.48 6.84
C VAL A 335 5.28 -10.39 5.49
N CYS A 336 6.22 -9.46 5.34
CA CYS A 336 6.97 -9.30 4.09
C CYS A 336 7.72 -10.57 3.69
N ARG A 337 8.45 -11.19 4.63
CA ARG A 337 9.19 -12.43 4.38
C ARG A 337 8.26 -13.61 4.08
N GLN A 338 7.14 -13.73 4.80
CA GLN A 338 6.13 -14.76 4.56
C GLN A 338 5.57 -14.68 3.13
N LEU A 339 5.39 -13.46 2.62
CA LEU A 339 4.92 -13.21 1.24
C LEU A 339 6.04 -13.36 0.19
N GLY A 340 7.27 -13.65 0.60
CA GLY A 340 8.42 -13.83 -0.30
C GLY A 340 9.13 -12.54 -0.70
N PHE A 341 8.89 -11.44 0.01
CA PHE A 341 9.64 -10.19 -0.08
C PHE A 341 10.73 -10.13 0.99
N GLY A 342 11.42 -9.00 1.11
CA GLY A 342 12.45 -8.79 2.12
C GLY A 342 11.90 -8.36 3.47
N SER A 343 12.63 -7.47 4.15
CA SER A 343 12.15 -6.81 5.37
C SER A 343 11.12 -5.72 5.04
N ALA A 344 10.38 -5.27 6.06
CA ALA A 344 9.51 -4.13 5.93
C ALA A 344 10.33 -2.83 5.89
N ARG A 345 9.99 -1.96 4.93
CA ARG A 345 10.45 -0.57 4.85
C ARG A 345 9.64 0.32 5.79
N GLU A 346 8.34 0.08 5.87
CA GLU A 346 7.40 0.84 6.70
C GLU A 346 6.36 -0.10 7.33
N ALA A 347 6.06 0.14 8.60
CA ALA A 347 4.87 -0.36 9.27
C ALA A 347 3.87 0.79 9.37
N LEU A 348 2.68 0.60 8.82
CA LEU A 348 1.67 1.64 8.66
C LEU A 348 0.51 1.42 9.62
N PHE A 349 -0.01 2.52 10.14
CA PHE A 349 -1.08 2.57 11.14
C PHE A 349 -2.26 3.38 10.61
N GLY A 350 -3.40 3.32 11.29
CA GLY A 350 -4.53 4.21 11.02
C GLY A 350 -5.19 3.95 9.65
N ALA A 351 -5.21 2.69 9.19
CA ALA A 351 -5.76 2.31 7.89
C ALA A 351 -5.21 3.12 6.70
N ARG A 352 -3.92 3.51 6.76
CA ARG A 352 -3.31 4.43 5.78
C ARG A 352 -3.33 3.92 4.34
N LEU A 353 -3.46 2.62 4.13
CA LEU A 353 -3.63 2.00 2.81
C LEU A 353 -5.07 1.49 2.61
N GLY A 354 -6.07 2.17 3.18
CA GLY A 354 -7.48 1.85 3.04
C GLY A 354 -8.00 0.97 4.18
N GLN A 355 -9.28 1.11 4.50
CA GLN A 355 -9.97 0.32 5.52
C GLN A 355 -10.40 -1.03 4.95
N GLY A 356 -10.34 -2.08 5.75
CA GLY A 356 -10.95 -3.36 5.43
C GLY A 356 -12.42 -3.42 5.86
N LEU A 357 -12.99 -4.62 5.75
CA LEU A 357 -14.35 -4.92 6.16
C LEU A 357 -14.41 -6.28 6.84
N GLY A 358 -15.47 -6.48 7.62
CA GLY A 358 -15.74 -7.76 8.27
C GLY A 358 -14.95 -7.92 9.56
N PRO A 359 -14.45 -9.12 9.89
CA PRO A 359 -13.80 -9.36 11.17
C PRO A 359 -12.38 -8.77 11.21
N ILE A 360 -12.03 -8.20 12.36
CA ILE A 360 -10.64 -7.91 12.73
C ILE A 360 -10.14 -9.15 13.51
N HIS A 361 -9.28 -9.96 12.90
CA HIS A 361 -8.88 -11.25 13.47
C HIS A 361 -7.80 -11.12 14.53
N LEU A 362 -6.80 -10.28 14.29
CA LEU A 362 -5.62 -10.17 15.16
C LEU A 362 -5.46 -8.75 15.71
N SER A 363 -4.99 -8.63 16.94
CA SER A 363 -4.54 -7.40 17.58
C SER A 363 -3.29 -7.66 18.43
N GLU A 364 -2.53 -6.62 18.77
CA GLU A 364 -1.32 -6.71 19.60
C GLU A 364 -0.33 -7.80 19.13
N VAL A 365 -0.03 -7.80 17.83
CA VAL A 365 0.88 -8.79 17.23
C VAL A 365 2.33 -8.54 17.65
N ARG A 366 2.91 -9.48 18.40
CA ARG A 366 4.23 -9.36 19.05
C ARG A 366 5.23 -10.37 18.51
N CYS A 367 5.66 -10.17 17.26
CA CYS A 367 6.71 -11.00 16.65
C CYS A 367 8.09 -10.70 17.25
N ARG A 368 8.93 -11.73 17.36
CA ARG A 368 10.36 -11.64 17.69
C ARG A 368 11.21 -11.32 16.46
N GLY A 369 10.75 -11.69 15.27
CA GLY A 369 11.40 -11.47 13.97
C GLY A 369 12.03 -12.72 13.33
N TYR A 370 12.00 -13.88 14.00
CA TYR A 370 12.48 -15.16 13.45
C TYR A 370 11.35 -16.08 12.96
N GLU A 371 10.10 -15.73 13.29
CA GLU A 371 8.90 -16.42 12.85
C GLU A 371 8.85 -16.51 11.31
N ARG A 372 8.32 -17.63 10.81
CA ARG A 372 8.15 -17.85 9.37
C ARG A 372 6.81 -17.32 8.88
N THR A 373 5.79 -17.39 9.74
CA THR A 373 4.45 -16.91 9.45
C THR A 373 3.96 -15.98 10.54
N LEU A 374 3.06 -15.06 10.19
CA LEU A 374 2.44 -14.14 11.15
C LEU A 374 1.65 -14.88 12.25
N SER A 375 1.09 -16.05 11.93
CA SER A 375 0.35 -16.90 12.87
C SER A 375 1.23 -17.52 13.96
N ASP A 376 2.55 -17.57 13.76
CA ASP A 376 3.49 -18.05 14.78
C ASP A 376 3.78 -16.98 15.85
N CYS A 377 3.42 -15.71 15.59
CA CYS A 377 3.62 -14.62 16.52
C CYS A 377 2.52 -14.63 17.59
N PRO A 378 2.86 -14.38 18.88
CA PRO A 378 1.88 -14.08 19.91
C PRO A 378 0.98 -12.90 19.50
N ALA A 379 -0.34 -13.08 19.58
CA ALA A 379 -1.34 -12.06 19.26
C ALA A 379 -2.60 -12.26 20.11
N LEU A 380 -3.39 -11.19 20.24
CA LEU A 380 -4.73 -11.21 20.82
C LEU A 380 -5.79 -11.28 19.71
N GLU A 381 -7.00 -11.70 20.07
CA GLU A 381 -8.15 -11.68 19.18
C GLU A 381 -8.67 -10.24 19.01
N GLY A 382 -8.94 -9.83 17.77
CA GLY A 382 -9.23 -8.42 17.46
C GLY A 382 -10.50 -7.86 18.10
N SER A 383 -11.50 -8.71 18.39
CA SER A 383 -12.77 -8.33 19.02
C SER A 383 -12.64 -7.89 20.49
N GLN A 384 -11.57 -8.29 21.17
CA GLN A 384 -11.44 -8.13 22.63
C GLN A 384 -10.94 -6.73 23.04
N ASN A 385 -10.44 -5.92 22.09
CA ASN A 385 -9.69 -4.69 22.37
C ASN A 385 -10.33 -3.37 21.86
N GLY A 386 -11.59 -3.41 21.41
CA GLY A 386 -12.30 -2.22 20.91
C GLY A 386 -11.69 -1.60 19.64
N CYS A 387 -10.97 -2.41 18.86
CA CYS A 387 -10.35 -1.99 17.59
C CYS A 387 -11.42 -1.78 16.51
N GLN A 388 -11.23 -0.78 15.65
CA GLN A 388 -12.10 -0.50 14.50
C GLN A 388 -11.30 -0.56 13.21
N HIS A 389 -11.96 -0.56 12.05
CA HIS A 389 -11.24 -0.58 10.76
C HIS A 389 -10.43 0.68 10.49
N GLU A 390 -10.65 1.78 11.21
CA GLU A 390 -9.74 2.93 11.26
C GLU A 390 -8.34 2.55 11.76
N ASN A 391 -8.20 1.44 12.49
CA ASN A 391 -6.97 0.92 13.06
C ASN A 391 -6.38 -0.24 12.24
N ASP A 392 -6.82 -0.46 11.00
CA ASP A 392 -6.27 -1.55 10.20
C ASP A 392 -4.77 -1.31 9.89
N ALA A 393 -3.96 -2.32 10.18
CA ALA A 393 -2.52 -2.32 9.98
C ALA A 393 -2.17 -2.55 8.51
N ALA A 394 -1.11 -1.88 8.06
CA ALA A 394 -0.59 -2.02 6.70
C ALA A 394 0.95 -2.12 6.72
N VAL A 395 1.52 -2.56 5.59
CA VAL A 395 2.97 -2.70 5.43
C VAL A 395 3.42 -2.22 4.05
N ARG A 396 4.67 -1.75 3.97
CA ARG A 396 5.43 -1.59 2.73
C ARG A 396 6.70 -2.40 2.83
N CYS A 397 6.85 -3.39 1.96
CA CYS A 397 8.00 -4.29 1.94
C CYS A 397 9.12 -3.77 1.04
N ASN A 398 10.36 -4.17 1.35
CA ASN A 398 11.45 -4.09 0.39
C ASN A 398 11.23 -5.15 -0.69
N VAL A 399 11.34 -4.75 -1.96
CA VAL A 399 11.13 -5.61 -3.13
C VAL A 399 12.41 -5.64 -3.96
N PRO A 400 12.81 -6.81 -4.50
CA PRO A 400 14.03 -6.91 -5.30
C PRO A 400 13.96 -5.99 -6.52
N ASN A 401 15.05 -5.27 -6.79
CA ASN A 401 15.15 -4.45 -7.98
C ASN A 401 15.31 -5.35 -9.23
N MET A 402 14.23 -5.45 -10.01
CA MET A 402 14.17 -6.21 -11.26
C MET A 402 14.66 -5.42 -12.48
N GLY A 403 14.87 -4.10 -12.35
CA GLY A 403 15.24 -3.22 -13.45
C GLY A 403 14.13 -2.89 -14.46
N PHE A 404 12.89 -3.37 -14.25
CA PHE A 404 11.77 -3.15 -15.18
C PHE A 404 11.37 -1.68 -15.35
N GLN A 405 11.62 -0.84 -14.34
CA GLN A 405 11.40 0.61 -14.40
C GLN A 405 12.19 1.28 -15.53
N ASN A 406 13.34 0.73 -15.91
CA ASN A 406 14.18 1.29 -16.97
C ASN A 406 13.71 0.89 -18.39
N GLN A 407 12.69 0.04 -18.50
CA GLN A 407 12.16 -0.49 -19.77
C GLN A 407 10.82 0.13 -20.17
N VAL A 408 10.35 1.13 -19.43
CA VAL A 408 9.10 1.86 -19.68
C VAL A 408 9.30 3.34 -19.35
N ARG A 409 8.66 4.24 -20.09
CA ARG A 409 8.64 5.68 -19.78
C ARG A 409 7.39 6.36 -20.33
N LEU A 410 7.09 7.54 -19.79
CA LEU A 410 6.05 8.43 -20.29
C LEU A 410 6.66 9.57 -21.09
N ALA A 411 6.01 9.96 -22.18
CA ALA A 411 6.43 11.05 -23.05
C ALA A 411 5.26 12.01 -23.36
N GLY A 412 5.56 13.30 -23.43
CA GLY A 412 4.63 14.34 -23.91
C GLY A 412 3.49 14.75 -22.97
N GLY A 413 3.41 14.16 -21.78
CA GLY A 413 2.47 14.55 -20.73
C GLY A 413 2.71 15.98 -20.22
N ARG A 414 1.66 16.60 -19.67
CA ARG A 414 1.76 17.93 -19.05
C ARG A 414 2.39 17.86 -17.66
N ILE A 415 2.23 16.70 -17.01
CA ILE A 415 2.81 16.36 -15.71
C ILE A 415 3.56 15.03 -15.82
N PRO A 416 4.53 14.74 -14.92
CA PRO A 416 5.31 13.50 -14.96
C PRO A 416 4.49 12.21 -14.86
N GLU A 417 3.29 12.28 -14.29
CA GLU A 417 2.43 11.15 -14.00
C GLU A 417 1.49 10.78 -15.17
N GLU A 418 1.56 11.50 -16.29
CA GLU A 418 0.77 11.18 -17.48
C GLU A 418 1.60 11.23 -18.75
N GLY A 419 1.11 10.57 -19.80
CA GLY A 419 1.68 10.72 -21.14
C GLY A 419 1.50 9.49 -22.02
N LEU A 420 2.10 9.60 -23.21
CA LEU A 420 2.25 8.50 -24.15
C LEU A 420 3.17 7.45 -23.53
N LEU A 421 2.74 6.19 -23.57
CA LEU A 421 3.50 5.07 -23.03
C LEU A 421 4.51 4.55 -24.06
N GLU A 422 5.79 4.65 -23.73
CA GLU A 422 6.89 4.05 -24.50
C GLU A 422 7.50 2.89 -23.74
N VAL A 423 7.78 1.79 -24.45
CA VAL A 423 8.38 0.58 -23.90
C VAL A 423 9.62 0.18 -24.67
N GLN A 424 10.58 -0.40 -23.96
CA GLN A 424 11.77 -0.99 -24.55
C GLN A 424 11.52 -2.48 -24.81
N VAL A 425 11.70 -2.91 -26.06
CA VAL A 425 11.56 -4.32 -26.49
C VAL A 425 12.81 -4.73 -27.25
N GLU A 426 13.26 -5.96 -27.04
CA GLU A 426 14.34 -6.53 -27.85
C GLU A 426 13.81 -6.98 -29.22
N VAL A 427 14.35 -6.40 -30.29
CA VAL A 427 14.04 -6.80 -31.66
C VAL A 427 15.35 -7.21 -32.33
N ASN A 428 15.47 -8.49 -32.72
CA ASN A 428 16.70 -9.08 -33.27
C ASN A 428 17.94 -8.92 -32.37
N GLY A 429 17.76 -9.01 -31.05
CA GLY A 429 18.84 -8.87 -30.07
C GLY A 429 19.30 -7.42 -29.81
N VAL A 430 18.63 -6.43 -30.40
CA VAL A 430 18.90 -5.01 -30.17
C VAL A 430 17.73 -4.39 -29.41
N PRO A 431 17.96 -3.71 -28.26
CA PRO A 431 16.90 -3.03 -27.54
C PRO A 431 16.43 -1.81 -28.34
N ARG A 432 15.13 -1.74 -28.63
CA ARG A 432 14.49 -0.61 -29.30
C ARG A 432 13.35 -0.05 -28.45
N TRP A 433 13.25 1.27 -28.46
CA TRP A 433 12.14 1.99 -27.86
C TRP A 433 11.05 2.21 -28.89
N GLY A 434 9.79 2.06 -28.48
CA GLY A 434 8.66 2.44 -29.30
C GLY A 434 7.36 2.42 -28.50
N SER A 435 6.26 2.63 -29.21
CA SER A 435 4.94 2.81 -28.61
C SER A 435 4.16 1.51 -28.50
N VAL A 436 3.14 1.52 -27.64
CA VAL A 436 2.19 0.41 -27.47
C VAL A 436 0.89 0.73 -28.23
N CYS A 437 0.35 -0.25 -28.96
CA CYS A 437 -0.94 -0.12 -29.65
C CYS A 437 -2.07 0.04 -28.61
N SER A 438 -2.98 0.99 -28.81
CA SER A 438 -4.12 1.20 -27.91
C SER A 438 -5.31 0.26 -28.12
N GLU A 439 -5.24 -0.62 -29.11
CA GLU A 439 -6.31 -1.59 -29.38
C GLU A 439 -6.47 -2.55 -28.19
N ASN A 440 -7.66 -2.52 -27.58
CA ASN A 440 -7.98 -3.22 -26.32
C ASN A 440 -7.20 -2.74 -25.08
N TRP A 441 -6.61 -1.54 -25.10
CA TRP A 441 -5.96 -0.95 -23.93
C TRP A 441 -7.00 -0.54 -22.87
N GLY A 442 -6.95 -1.18 -21.70
CA GLY A 442 -7.86 -0.93 -20.58
C GLY A 442 -7.15 -0.45 -19.32
N LEU A 443 -7.94 -0.24 -18.24
CA LEU A 443 -7.37 0.12 -16.93
C LEU A 443 -6.46 -0.98 -16.39
N THR A 444 -6.74 -2.25 -16.63
CA THR A 444 -5.90 -3.37 -16.13
C THR A 444 -4.47 -3.29 -16.68
N GLU A 445 -4.29 -3.04 -17.98
CA GLU A 445 -2.97 -2.85 -18.58
C GLU A 445 -2.31 -1.55 -18.08
N ALA A 446 -3.08 -0.47 -17.98
CA ALA A 446 -2.60 0.80 -17.46
C ALA A 446 -2.11 0.68 -16.00
N MET A 447 -2.80 -0.10 -15.16
CA MET A 447 -2.39 -0.39 -13.78
C MET A 447 -1.02 -1.07 -13.74
N VAL A 448 -0.77 -2.04 -14.63
CA VAL A 448 0.56 -2.67 -14.75
C VAL A 448 1.61 -1.64 -15.17
N ALA A 449 1.28 -0.76 -16.12
CA ALA A 449 2.18 0.30 -16.58
C ALA A 449 2.54 1.30 -15.49
N CYS A 450 1.55 1.88 -14.80
CA CYS A 450 1.74 2.83 -13.71
C CYS A 450 2.52 2.22 -12.54
N ARG A 451 2.25 0.94 -12.22
CA ARG A 451 3.00 0.19 -11.23
C ARG A 451 4.45 -0.02 -11.67
N GLN A 452 4.69 -0.46 -12.91
CA GLN A 452 6.03 -0.64 -13.48
C GLN A 452 6.84 0.66 -13.46
N LEU A 453 6.20 1.81 -13.68
CA LEU A 453 6.80 3.15 -13.61
C LEU A 453 7.06 3.62 -12.17
N GLY A 454 6.50 2.96 -11.16
CA GLY A 454 6.58 3.41 -9.77
C GLY A 454 5.63 4.58 -9.44
N LEU A 455 4.62 4.84 -10.28
CA LEU A 455 3.71 6.00 -10.19
C LEU A 455 2.36 5.67 -9.53
N GLY A 456 2.18 4.43 -9.07
CA GLY A 456 1.00 4.00 -8.32
C GLY A 456 -0.09 3.37 -9.19
N PHE A 457 -1.35 3.76 -8.94
CA PHE A 457 -2.52 3.29 -9.67
C PHE A 457 -2.69 4.04 -10.99
N ALA A 458 -3.31 3.41 -11.97
CA ALA A 458 -3.78 4.08 -13.18
C ALA A 458 -5.17 4.65 -12.94
N ILE A 459 -5.32 5.97 -13.11
CA ILE A 459 -6.63 6.65 -13.05
C ILE A 459 -7.30 6.69 -14.42
N HIS A 460 -6.50 6.70 -15.49
CA HIS A 460 -6.99 6.71 -16.87
C HIS A 460 -6.14 5.83 -17.77
N ALA A 461 -6.81 5.06 -18.62
CA ALA A 461 -6.22 4.35 -19.75
C ALA A 461 -6.63 5.07 -21.04
N HIS A 462 -5.69 5.76 -21.66
CA HIS A 462 -5.94 6.57 -22.85
C HIS A 462 -5.75 5.73 -24.11
N LYS A 463 -6.77 5.73 -24.98
CA LYS A 463 -6.73 5.04 -26.27
C LYS A 463 -6.35 5.96 -27.44
N GLU A 464 -6.52 7.26 -27.25
CA GLU A 464 -6.17 8.30 -28.20
C GLU A 464 -5.25 9.31 -27.53
N THR A 465 -4.10 9.57 -28.13
CA THR A 465 -3.02 10.34 -27.49
C THR A 465 -2.51 11.46 -28.38
N TRP A 466 -3.35 11.92 -29.31
CA TRP A 466 -2.98 12.90 -30.34
C TRP A 466 -2.65 14.30 -29.77
N TYR A 467 -2.99 14.57 -28.51
CA TYR A 467 -2.78 15.88 -27.88
C TYR A 467 -1.48 15.99 -27.09
N TRP A 468 -0.76 14.89 -26.84
CA TRP A 468 0.56 14.92 -26.18
C TRP A 468 1.68 15.14 -27.18
N SER A 469 2.63 16.02 -26.81
CA SER A 469 3.75 16.42 -27.66
C SER A 469 4.87 15.38 -27.61
N GLY A 470 5.16 14.70 -28.73
CA GLY A 470 6.17 13.62 -28.74
C GLY A 470 6.08 12.64 -29.92
N MET A 471 5.00 12.72 -30.69
CA MET A 471 4.71 11.81 -31.82
C MET A 471 5.81 11.69 -32.88
N LEU A 472 6.72 12.66 -33.00
CA LEU A 472 7.73 12.66 -34.05
C LEU A 472 8.90 11.68 -33.79
N ARG A 473 9.06 11.15 -32.57
CA ARG A 473 10.16 10.23 -32.22
C ARG A 473 9.73 8.77 -31.95
N ALA A 474 8.44 8.50 -31.75
CA ALA A 474 7.92 7.19 -31.36
C ALA A 474 6.71 6.71 -32.20
N GLN A 475 6.75 6.91 -33.53
CA GLN A 475 5.69 6.42 -34.43
C GLN A 475 5.70 4.88 -34.57
N GLU A 476 6.85 4.24 -34.35
CA GLU A 476 6.97 2.79 -34.47
C GLU A 476 6.30 2.11 -33.27
N VAL A 477 5.24 1.36 -33.55
CA VAL A 477 4.58 0.49 -32.57
C VAL A 477 5.46 -0.75 -32.40
N VAL A 478 5.87 -1.03 -31.18
CA VAL A 478 6.75 -2.18 -30.84
C VAL A 478 6.03 -3.25 -30.03
N MET A 479 4.82 -2.96 -29.57
CA MET A 479 4.01 -3.87 -28.76
C MET A 479 2.52 -3.70 -29.09
N SER A 480 1.78 -4.80 -29.22
CA SER A 480 0.35 -4.79 -29.55
C SER A 480 -0.40 -5.97 -28.94
N GLY A 481 -1.72 -5.81 -28.76
CA GLY A 481 -2.58 -6.85 -28.20
C GLY A 481 -2.23 -7.20 -26.76
N VAL A 482 -1.76 -6.20 -25.99
CA VAL A 482 -1.39 -6.38 -24.59
C VAL A 482 -2.66 -6.70 -23.80
N ARG A 483 -2.64 -7.83 -23.10
CA ARG A 483 -3.68 -8.24 -22.15
C ARG A 483 -3.02 -8.69 -20.87
N CYS A 484 -3.32 -7.97 -19.79
CA CYS A 484 -2.80 -8.25 -18.48
C CYS A 484 -3.88 -8.88 -17.59
N SER A 485 -3.46 -9.73 -16.66
CA SER A 485 -4.29 -10.16 -15.52
C SER A 485 -4.37 -9.08 -14.44
N GLY A 486 -3.44 -8.12 -14.44
CA GLY A 486 -3.29 -7.07 -13.44
C GLY A 486 -2.29 -7.40 -12.34
N THR A 487 -1.73 -8.61 -12.33
CA THR A 487 -0.76 -9.08 -11.32
C THR A 487 0.70 -9.04 -11.78
N GLU A 488 0.92 -8.78 -13.07
CA GLU A 488 2.24 -8.76 -13.70
C GLU A 488 3.14 -7.63 -13.15
N LEU A 489 4.44 -7.86 -13.00
CA LEU A 489 5.36 -6.83 -12.51
C LEU A 489 5.72 -5.80 -13.59
N ALA A 490 5.54 -6.18 -14.86
CA ALA A 490 5.89 -5.38 -16.01
C ALA A 490 5.03 -5.76 -17.21
N LEU A 491 4.78 -4.82 -18.13
CA LEU A 491 4.00 -5.04 -19.35
C LEU A 491 4.60 -6.14 -20.23
N GLN A 492 5.92 -6.30 -20.19
CA GLN A 492 6.65 -7.35 -20.91
C GLN A 492 6.24 -8.77 -20.49
N GLN A 493 5.63 -8.94 -19.32
CA GLN A 493 5.14 -10.22 -18.80
C GLN A 493 3.67 -10.49 -19.17
N CYS A 494 2.93 -9.48 -19.62
CA CYS A 494 1.55 -9.64 -20.05
C CYS A 494 1.46 -10.44 -21.36
N GLN A 495 0.31 -11.05 -21.60
CA GLN A 495 0.05 -11.69 -22.88
C GLN A 495 0.05 -10.63 -23.99
N ARG A 496 0.70 -10.93 -25.11
CA ARG A 496 0.82 -10.00 -26.25
C ARG A 496 0.92 -10.75 -27.56
N HIS A 497 0.67 -10.06 -28.66
CA HIS A 497 0.90 -10.63 -29.98
C HIS A 497 2.41 -10.82 -30.22
N GLY A 498 2.76 -11.86 -30.98
CA GLY A 498 4.13 -12.14 -31.41
C GLY A 498 4.61 -11.09 -32.41
N PRO A 499 4.12 -11.11 -33.67
CA PRO A 499 4.28 -9.98 -34.58
C PRO A 499 3.40 -8.82 -34.12
N VAL A 500 3.93 -7.60 -34.22
CA VAL A 500 3.16 -6.39 -33.92
C VAL A 500 2.09 -6.20 -34.98
N HIS A 501 0.84 -6.14 -34.55
CA HIS A 501 -0.32 -5.88 -35.41
C HIS A 501 -1.19 -4.81 -34.76
N CYS A 502 -1.36 -3.68 -35.43
CA CYS A 502 -2.17 -2.56 -34.97
C CYS A 502 -2.97 -2.03 -36.16
N SER A 503 -4.25 -2.39 -36.21
CA SER A 503 -5.16 -2.23 -37.36
C SER A 503 -5.27 -0.78 -37.83
N HIS A 504 -5.27 0.15 -36.88
CA HIS A 504 -5.40 1.59 -37.11
C HIS A 504 -4.04 2.29 -37.35
N GLY A 505 -2.94 1.53 -37.40
CA GLY A 505 -1.57 2.05 -37.60
C GLY A 505 -1.03 2.86 -36.41
N GLY A 506 0.28 3.17 -36.44
CA GLY A 506 0.91 4.09 -35.50
C GLY A 506 0.46 5.55 -35.73
N GLY A 507 0.47 6.39 -34.69
CA GLY A 507 0.07 7.80 -34.79
C GLY A 507 -0.82 8.25 -33.64
N ARG A 508 -2.12 8.50 -33.91
CA ARG A 508 -3.09 9.01 -32.92
C ARG A 508 -3.59 7.94 -31.93
N PHE A 509 -3.58 6.67 -32.35
CA PHE A 509 -4.12 5.52 -31.60
C PHE A 509 -2.99 4.75 -30.91
N LEU A 510 -2.31 5.43 -30.01
CA LEU A 510 -1.27 4.84 -29.17
C LEU A 510 -1.76 4.80 -27.72
N ALA A 511 -1.27 3.83 -26.96
CA ALA A 511 -1.66 3.69 -25.57
C ALA A 511 -1.01 4.77 -24.72
N GLY A 512 -1.79 5.33 -23.81
CA GLY A 512 -1.33 6.28 -22.81
C GLY A 512 -1.92 5.98 -21.45
N VAL A 513 -1.32 6.60 -20.43
CA VAL A 513 -1.76 6.45 -19.05
C VAL A 513 -1.71 7.78 -18.31
N SER A 514 -2.60 7.91 -17.33
CA SER A 514 -2.44 8.87 -16.23
C SER A 514 -2.43 8.09 -14.93
N CYS A 515 -1.44 8.34 -14.09
CA CYS A 515 -1.18 7.61 -12.86
C CYS A 515 -1.43 8.50 -11.63
N MET A 516 -1.74 7.89 -10.49
CA MET A 516 -1.88 8.56 -9.21
C MET A 516 -1.43 7.62 -8.07
N ASP A 517 -0.91 8.19 -6.99
CA ASP A 517 -0.40 7.43 -5.84
C ASP A 517 -1.51 6.81 -4.96
N SER A 518 -2.76 7.14 -5.24
CA SER A 518 -3.95 6.84 -4.46
C SER A 518 -5.15 6.63 -5.39
N ALA A 519 -6.18 5.95 -4.91
CA ALA A 519 -7.39 5.63 -5.66
C ALA A 519 -8.57 5.44 -4.67
N PRO A 520 -9.83 5.58 -5.12
CA PRO A 520 -11.01 5.16 -4.35
C PRO A 520 -11.06 3.63 -4.20
N ASP A 521 -11.94 3.13 -3.34
CA ASP A 521 -12.16 1.70 -3.12
C ASP A 521 -13.63 1.51 -2.75
N LEU A 522 -14.43 1.03 -3.69
CA LEU A 522 -15.87 0.90 -3.54
C LEU A 522 -16.23 -0.44 -2.95
N VAL A 523 -16.94 -0.41 -1.83
CA VAL A 523 -17.40 -1.65 -1.21
C VAL A 523 -18.84 -1.57 -0.73
N MET A 524 -19.56 -2.66 -0.91
CA MET A 524 -20.99 -2.71 -0.63
C MET A 524 -21.30 -3.39 0.70
N ASN A 525 -22.38 -2.93 1.36
CA ASN A 525 -22.91 -3.54 2.56
C ASN A 525 -23.71 -4.82 2.26
N ALA A 526 -23.07 -5.97 2.43
CA ALA A 526 -23.70 -7.28 2.20
C ALA A 526 -24.88 -7.56 3.15
N GLN A 527 -24.83 -7.07 4.39
CA GLN A 527 -25.89 -7.28 5.36
C GLN A 527 -27.15 -6.50 4.97
N LEU A 528 -27.01 -5.25 4.53
CA LEU A 528 -28.14 -4.44 4.09
C LEU A 528 -28.90 -5.09 2.93
N VAL A 529 -28.17 -5.64 1.95
CA VAL A 529 -28.77 -6.36 0.81
C VAL A 529 -29.59 -7.55 1.31
N GLN A 530 -29.08 -8.31 2.29
CA GLN A 530 -29.77 -9.46 2.86
C GLN A 530 -31.06 -9.07 3.60
N GLU A 531 -31.00 -8.01 4.42
CA GLU A 531 -32.09 -7.60 5.32
C GLU A 531 -33.22 -6.87 4.61
N THR A 532 -32.93 -6.23 3.47
CA THR A 532 -33.89 -5.41 2.74
C THR A 532 -34.49 -6.10 1.52
N ALA A 533 -34.17 -7.39 1.30
CA ALA A 533 -34.65 -8.12 0.15
C ALA A 533 -36.12 -8.55 0.29
N TYR A 534 -36.95 -8.22 -0.70
CA TYR A 534 -38.35 -8.68 -0.76
C TYR A 534 -38.87 -8.78 -2.19
N LEU A 535 -40.04 -9.43 -2.35
CA LEU A 535 -40.76 -9.51 -3.62
C LEU A 535 -41.87 -8.47 -3.70
N GLU A 536 -42.01 -7.86 -4.86
CA GLU A 536 -43.14 -6.99 -5.20
C GLU A 536 -43.71 -7.40 -6.57
N ASP A 537 -45.03 -7.59 -6.63
CA ASP A 537 -45.76 -7.67 -7.89
C ASP A 537 -46.29 -6.26 -8.24
N ARG A 538 -45.65 -5.59 -9.21
CA ARG A 538 -45.96 -4.19 -9.56
C ARG A 538 -46.71 -4.13 -10.91
N PRO A 539 -47.83 -3.38 -11.00
CA PRO A 539 -48.61 -3.30 -12.23
C PRO A 539 -47.85 -2.54 -13.33
N LEU A 540 -48.05 -2.95 -14.59
CA LEU A 540 -47.39 -2.32 -15.75
C LEU A 540 -47.70 -0.81 -15.85
N SER A 541 -48.89 -0.37 -15.46
CA SER A 541 -49.24 1.06 -15.44
C SER A 541 -48.28 1.95 -14.65
N GLN A 542 -47.48 1.39 -13.74
CA GLN A 542 -46.51 2.11 -12.91
C GLN A 542 -45.05 1.88 -13.33
N LEU A 543 -44.80 1.17 -14.42
CA LEU A 543 -43.46 0.72 -14.83
C LEU A 543 -42.98 1.32 -16.17
N TYR A 544 -43.69 2.31 -16.73
CA TYR A 544 -43.31 2.95 -18.00
C TYR A 544 -41.88 3.48 -17.98
N CYS A 545 -41.52 4.24 -16.94
CA CYS A 545 -40.16 4.75 -16.76
C CYS A 545 -39.11 3.64 -16.68
N ALA A 546 -39.39 2.60 -15.89
CA ALA A 546 -38.48 1.47 -15.76
C ALA A 546 -38.33 0.67 -17.07
N HIS A 547 -39.35 0.64 -17.91
CA HIS A 547 -39.30 0.01 -19.22
C HIS A 547 -38.45 0.83 -20.21
N GLU A 548 -38.64 2.16 -20.25
CA GLU A 548 -37.83 3.08 -21.04
C GLU A 548 -36.33 3.01 -20.67
N GLU A 549 -36.03 2.80 -19.38
CA GLU A 549 -34.67 2.64 -18.86
C GLU A 549 -34.11 1.21 -18.97
N ASN A 550 -34.82 0.28 -19.61
CA ASN A 550 -34.43 -1.13 -19.76
C ASN A 550 -34.24 -1.90 -18.43
N CYS A 551 -34.93 -1.50 -17.37
CA CYS A 551 -34.84 -2.13 -16.04
C CYS A 551 -35.74 -3.37 -15.86
N LEU A 552 -36.45 -3.79 -16.90
CA LEU A 552 -37.32 -4.98 -16.90
C LEU A 552 -36.72 -6.08 -17.79
N SER A 553 -37.14 -7.33 -17.58
CA SER A 553 -36.72 -8.41 -18.48
C SER A 553 -37.27 -8.19 -19.89
N LYS A 554 -36.62 -8.79 -20.90
CA LYS A 554 -37.03 -8.68 -22.31
C LYS A 554 -38.46 -9.15 -22.59
N SER A 555 -39.06 -9.98 -21.73
CA SER A 555 -40.45 -10.40 -21.92
C SER A 555 -41.44 -9.26 -21.73
N ALA A 556 -41.04 -8.17 -21.04
CA ALA A 556 -41.85 -6.97 -20.86
C ALA A 556 -42.14 -6.23 -22.18
N ASP A 557 -41.25 -6.34 -23.18
CA ASP A 557 -41.39 -5.70 -24.51
C ASP A 557 -42.59 -6.25 -25.31
N HIS A 558 -43.08 -7.44 -24.93
CA HIS A 558 -44.15 -8.14 -25.62
C HIS A 558 -45.45 -8.23 -24.80
N MET A 559 -45.52 -7.53 -23.66
CA MET A 559 -46.73 -7.48 -22.82
C MET A 559 -47.75 -6.46 -23.34
N ASP A 560 -49.01 -6.64 -22.98
CA ASP A 560 -50.11 -5.73 -23.34
C ASP A 560 -50.24 -4.59 -22.31
N TRP A 561 -49.46 -3.53 -22.50
CA TRP A 561 -49.45 -2.36 -21.60
C TRP A 561 -50.77 -1.58 -21.67
N PRO A 562 -51.38 -1.16 -20.54
CA PRO A 562 -50.87 -1.16 -19.16
C PRO A 562 -51.32 -2.36 -18.30
N TYR A 563 -51.82 -3.44 -18.89
CA TYR A 563 -52.47 -4.54 -18.16
C TYR A 563 -51.48 -5.64 -17.75
N GLY A 564 -51.59 -6.10 -16.50
CA GLY A 564 -50.73 -7.15 -15.95
C GLY A 564 -49.74 -6.61 -14.93
N TYR A 565 -48.79 -7.46 -14.54
CA TYR A 565 -47.82 -7.16 -13.50
C TYR A 565 -46.45 -7.75 -13.84
N ARG A 566 -45.40 -7.19 -13.23
CA ARG A 566 -44.06 -7.77 -13.18
C ARG A 566 -43.73 -8.14 -11.75
N ARG A 567 -43.02 -9.25 -11.57
CA ARG A 567 -42.51 -9.69 -10.27
C ARG A 567 -41.07 -9.25 -10.10
N LEU A 568 -40.82 -8.42 -9.10
CA LEU A 568 -39.57 -7.74 -8.88
C LEU A 568 -38.94 -8.21 -7.57
N LEU A 569 -37.69 -8.68 -7.63
CA LEU A 569 -36.84 -8.91 -6.45
C LEU A 569 -36.13 -7.60 -6.09
N ARG A 570 -36.63 -6.89 -5.09
CA ARG A 570 -36.09 -5.61 -4.60
C ARG A 570 -35.10 -5.82 -3.46
N PHE A 571 -34.15 -4.90 -3.32
CA PHE A 571 -33.13 -4.87 -2.27
C PHE A 571 -32.46 -3.50 -2.22
N SER A 572 -31.95 -3.05 -1.07
CA SER A 572 -31.15 -1.82 -0.99
C SER A 572 -29.67 -2.12 -1.21
N THR A 573 -28.95 -1.20 -1.84
CA THR A 573 -27.48 -1.21 -1.92
C THR A 573 -26.91 0.05 -1.31
N GLN A 574 -25.90 -0.13 -0.47
CA GLN A 574 -25.13 0.95 0.13
C GLN A 574 -23.66 0.75 -0.24
N ILE A 575 -23.10 1.73 -0.94
CA ILE A 575 -21.78 1.68 -1.57
C ILE A 575 -20.87 2.67 -0.85
N TYR A 576 -19.94 2.15 -0.06
CA TYR A 576 -18.94 2.93 0.67
C TYR A 576 -17.75 3.22 -0.22
N ASN A 577 -17.13 4.39 -0.05
CA ASN A 577 -15.77 4.63 -0.54
C ASN A 577 -14.77 4.49 0.63
N LEU A 578 -14.13 3.34 0.75
CA LEU A 578 -13.12 3.04 1.78
C LEU A 578 -11.68 3.27 1.29
N GLY A 579 -11.53 3.88 0.11
CA GLY A 579 -10.25 4.17 -0.52
C GLY A 579 -9.55 5.39 0.07
N ARG A 580 -8.68 6.00 -0.73
CA ARG A 580 -7.85 7.16 -0.31
C ARG A 580 -8.18 8.45 -1.03
N THR A 581 -8.98 8.38 -2.08
CA THR A 581 -9.47 9.55 -2.83
C THR A 581 -10.95 9.41 -3.12
N ASP A 582 -11.60 10.55 -3.39
CA ASP A 582 -13.01 10.56 -3.77
C ASP A 582 -13.21 9.74 -5.06
N PHE A 583 -14.27 8.94 -5.09
CA PHE A 583 -14.70 8.28 -6.32
C PHE A 583 -15.42 9.30 -7.19
N ARG A 584 -15.04 9.42 -8.46
CA ARG A 584 -15.62 10.40 -9.38
C ARG A 584 -15.98 9.77 -10.72
N PRO A 585 -17.03 10.25 -11.39
CA PRO A 585 -17.34 9.84 -12.75
C PRO A 585 -16.17 10.08 -13.68
N LYS A 586 -16.00 9.18 -14.67
CA LYS A 586 -14.96 9.30 -15.69
C LYS A 586 -15.16 10.51 -16.60
N THR A 587 -16.42 10.86 -16.88
CA THR A 587 -16.79 11.92 -17.82
C THR A 587 -17.18 13.20 -17.09
N GLY A 588 -16.89 14.34 -17.73
CA GLY A 588 -17.32 15.64 -17.25
C GLY A 588 -18.83 15.84 -17.43
N ARG A 589 -19.31 16.93 -16.82
CA ARG A 589 -20.73 17.31 -16.78
C ARG A 589 -21.38 17.41 -18.16
N GLU A 590 -20.60 17.73 -19.18
CA GLU A 590 -21.04 17.84 -20.57
C GLU A 590 -21.54 16.53 -21.18
N SER A 591 -21.15 15.39 -20.61
CA SER A 591 -21.57 14.06 -21.07
C SER A 591 -22.67 13.46 -20.21
N TRP A 592 -23.11 14.15 -19.15
CA TRP A 592 -24.12 13.62 -18.25
C TRP A 592 -25.51 13.72 -18.89
N VAL A 593 -26.29 12.65 -18.76
CA VAL A 593 -27.60 12.53 -19.41
C VAL A 593 -28.68 12.87 -18.40
N TRP A 594 -29.55 13.85 -18.69
CA TRP A 594 -30.72 14.12 -17.86
C TRP A 594 -31.75 13.03 -18.04
N HIS A 595 -32.33 12.56 -16.94
CA HIS A 595 -33.41 11.59 -17.01
C HIS A 595 -34.71 12.11 -16.42
N GLN A 596 -35.75 12.07 -17.25
CA GLN A 596 -37.04 12.69 -16.95
C GLN A 596 -37.75 12.01 -15.77
N CYS A 597 -37.59 10.70 -15.63
CA CYS A 597 -38.25 9.94 -14.56
C CYS A 597 -37.65 10.21 -13.18
N HIS A 598 -36.34 10.46 -13.10
CA HIS A 598 -35.63 10.68 -11.84
C HIS A 598 -35.32 12.15 -11.54
N ARG A 599 -35.55 13.03 -12.52
CA ARG A 599 -35.37 14.49 -12.42
C ARG A 599 -33.99 14.90 -11.92
N HIS A 600 -32.95 14.19 -12.38
CA HIS A 600 -31.55 14.54 -12.18
C HIS A 600 -30.70 14.02 -13.34
N TYR A 601 -29.43 14.40 -13.35
CA TYR A 601 -28.44 13.98 -14.34
C TYR A 601 -27.74 12.70 -13.91
N HIS A 602 -27.49 11.81 -14.86
CA HIS A 602 -26.69 10.60 -14.65
C HIS A 602 -25.29 10.78 -15.17
N SER A 603 -24.33 10.52 -14.30
CA SER A 603 -22.91 10.66 -14.61
C SER A 603 -22.27 9.37 -15.12
N ILE A 604 -22.94 8.23 -14.89
CA ILE A 604 -22.55 6.89 -15.35
C ILE A 604 -23.82 6.16 -15.80
N GLU A 605 -23.76 5.49 -16.95
CA GLU A 605 -24.91 4.74 -17.51
C GLU A 605 -25.18 3.45 -16.72
N VAL A 606 -24.14 2.64 -16.48
CA VAL A 606 -24.26 1.37 -15.73
C VAL A 606 -23.16 1.29 -14.67
N PHE A 607 -23.51 1.60 -13.42
CA PHE A 607 -22.57 1.52 -12.30
C PHE A 607 -22.68 0.22 -11.50
N THR A 608 -23.85 -0.43 -11.49
CA THR A 608 -24.02 -1.73 -10.83
C THR A 608 -24.79 -2.72 -11.69
N HIS A 609 -24.29 -3.95 -11.74
CA HIS A 609 -24.99 -5.10 -12.34
C HIS A 609 -25.57 -6.00 -11.25
N TYR A 610 -26.78 -6.49 -11.49
CA TYR A 610 -27.52 -7.40 -10.61
C TYR A 610 -27.77 -8.69 -11.35
N ASP A 611 -27.18 -9.78 -10.88
CA ASP A 611 -27.29 -11.07 -11.54
C ASP A 611 -28.00 -12.06 -10.61
N LEU A 612 -28.97 -12.78 -11.16
CA LEU A 612 -29.47 -14.01 -10.56
C LEU A 612 -28.92 -15.18 -11.39
N LEU A 613 -28.14 -16.04 -10.75
CA LEU A 613 -27.42 -17.14 -11.38
C LEU A 613 -27.97 -18.49 -10.90
N THR A 614 -27.88 -19.51 -11.74
CA THR A 614 -28.00 -20.89 -11.26
C THR A 614 -26.83 -21.25 -10.35
N LEU A 615 -26.95 -22.37 -9.62
CA LEU A 615 -25.83 -22.96 -8.86
C LEU A 615 -24.65 -23.42 -9.74
N ASN A 616 -24.81 -23.39 -11.07
CA ASN A 616 -23.75 -23.68 -12.04
C ASN A 616 -23.10 -22.39 -12.59
N GLY A 617 -23.54 -21.21 -12.16
CA GLY A 617 -23.02 -19.91 -12.58
C GLY A 617 -23.63 -19.34 -13.86
N SER A 618 -24.65 -19.98 -14.44
CA SER A 618 -25.34 -19.44 -15.62
C SER A 618 -26.35 -18.37 -15.21
N LYS A 619 -26.32 -17.19 -15.86
CA LYS A 619 -27.31 -16.12 -15.65
C LYS A 619 -28.72 -16.59 -16.03
N VAL A 620 -29.68 -16.42 -15.12
CA VAL A 620 -31.11 -16.71 -15.33
C VAL A 620 -31.96 -15.46 -15.39
N ALA A 621 -31.57 -14.43 -14.66
CA ALA A 621 -32.12 -13.09 -14.75
C ALA A 621 -31.01 -12.08 -14.54
N GLU A 622 -31.18 -10.93 -15.17
CA GLU A 622 -30.27 -9.81 -15.06
C GLU A 622 -31.11 -8.57 -14.75
N GLY A 623 -30.59 -7.75 -13.87
CA GLY A 623 -31.05 -6.40 -13.62
C GLY A 623 -29.84 -5.49 -13.60
N HIS A 624 -30.13 -4.21 -13.64
CA HIS A 624 -29.13 -3.20 -13.39
C HIS A 624 -29.88 -2.01 -12.82
N LYS A 625 -29.14 -1.19 -12.10
CA LYS A 625 -29.62 0.14 -11.81
C LYS A 625 -29.24 0.99 -13.00
N ALA A 626 -30.22 1.24 -13.86
CA ALA A 626 -30.07 2.31 -14.82
C ALA A 626 -29.86 3.60 -14.03
N SER A 627 -29.16 4.55 -14.65
CA SER A 627 -29.38 5.94 -14.30
C SER A 627 -28.83 6.33 -12.91
N PHE A 628 -27.49 6.42 -12.80
CA PHE A 628 -26.77 6.60 -11.53
C PHE A 628 -26.49 8.06 -11.16
N CYS A 629 -26.73 8.38 -9.89
CA CYS A 629 -26.45 9.67 -9.26
C CYS A 629 -25.43 9.45 -8.13
N LEU A 630 -24.16 9.76 -8.36
CA LEU A 630 -23.16 9.57 -7.31
C LEU A 630 -23.21 10.73 -6.32
N GLU A 631 -23.67 10.47 -5.11
CA GLU A 631 -23.71 11.46 -4.04
C GLU A 631 -23.33 10.92 -2.66
N ASP A 632 -23.00 11.84 -1.75
CA ASP A 632 -22.76 11.51 -0.36
C ASP A 632 -24.09 11.44 0.38
N THR A 633 -24.81 10.32 0.26
CA THR A 633 -26.09 10.12 0.97
C THR A 633 -25.90 10.35 2.47
N ASN A 634 -24.85 9.76 3.05
CA ASN A 634 -24.47 10.02 4.44
C ASN A 634 -22.97 9.76 4.67
N CYS A 635 -22.46 10.29 5.78
CA CYS A 635 -21.06 10.13 6.18
C CYS A 635 -20.97 9.87 7.69
N PRO A 636 -19.87 9.28 8.18
CA PRO A 636 -19.59 9.15 9.61
C PRO A 636 -19.58 10.50 10.33
N THR A 637 -19.82 10.46 11.65
CA THR A 637 -19.83 11.66 12.48
C THR A 637 -18.49 12.40 12.40
N GLY A 638 -18.55 13.70 12.08
CA GLY A 638 -17.36 14.56 11.92
C GLY A 638 -16.90 14.74 10.47
N LEU A 639 -17.47 13.99 9.51
CA LEU A 639 -17.23 14.17 8.09
C LEU A 639 -18.41 14.87 7.42
N GLN A 640 -18.12 15.82 6.52
CA GLN A 640 -19.14 16.57 5.79
C GLN A 640 -19.39 15.99 4.40
N ARG A 641 -20.65 15.94 3.99
CA ARG A 641 -21.08 15.59 2.63
C ARG A 641 -20.61 16.66 1.65
N ARG A 642 -20.11 16.26 0.50
CA ARG A 642 -19.55 17.14 -0.54
C ARG A 642 -20.31 17.04 -1.86
N TYR A 643 -20.66 15.82 -2.29
CA TYR A 643 -21.30 15.56 -3.57
C TYR A 643 -22.80 15.43 -3.42
N ALA A 644 -23.53 15.99 -4.39
CA ALA A 644 -24.98 15.98 -4.44
C ALA A 644 -25.46 16.12 -5.89
N CYS A 645 -26.44 15.32 -6.30
CA CYS A 645 -26.90 15.35 -7.69
C CYS A 645 -27.92 16.45 -7.98
N ALA A 646 -28.57 16.97 -6.94
CA ALA A 646 -29.53 18.05 -7.06
C ALA A 646 -28.89 19.30 -7.69
N ASN A 647 -29.66 20.04 -8.48
CA ASN A 647 -29.25 21.31 -9.11
C ASN A 647 -27.98 21.21 -9.98
N PHE A 648 -27.77 20.07 -10.65
CA PHE A 648 -26.58 19.83 -11.47
C PHE A 648 -25.27 20.01 -10.67
N GLY A 649 -25.30 19.54 -9.41
CA GLY A 649 -24.15 19.53 -8.53
C GLY A 649 -23.05 18.57 -9.01
N GLU A 650 -21.86 18.72 -8.44
CA GLU A 650 -20.77 17.75 -8.65
C GLU A 650 -21.19 16.37 -8.10
N GLN A 651 -20.87 15.32 -8.86
CA GLN A 651 -21.15 13.95 -8.49
C GLN A 651 -19.88 13.20 -8.11
N GLY A 652 -20.02 12.29 -7.13
CA GLY A 652 -18.94 11.48 -6.59
C GLY A 652 -19.30 10.93 -5.22
N VAL A 653 -18.40 10.11 -4.67
CA VAL A 653 -18.51 9.60 -3.29
C VAL A 653 -17.23 9.94 -2.54
N THR A 654 -17.34 10.76 -1.52
CA THR A 654 -16.22 11.19 -0.68
C THR A 654 -15.66 10.02 0.13
N VAL A 655 -14.34 10.02 0.33
CA VAL A 655 -13.66 9.02 1.18
C VAL A 655 -14.31 8.95 2.55
N GLY A 656 -14.71 7.74 2.97
CA GLY A 656 -15.37 7.46 4.24
C GLY A 656 -16.90 7.67 4.22
N CYS A 657 -17.45 8.32 3.20
CA CYS A 657 -18.89 8.43 2.97
C CYS A 657 -19.41 7.22 2.18
N TRP A 658 -20.73 7.17 2.02
CA TRP A 658 -21.40 6.17 1.19
C TRP A 658 -22.60 6.74 0.45
N ASP A 659 -22.91 6.10 -0.68
CA ASP A 659 -24.10 6.34 -1.47
C ASP A 659 -25.11 5.22 -1.25
N THR A 660 -26.39 5.54 -1.06
CA THR A 660 -27.44 4.56 -0.73
C THR A 660 -28.57 4.58 -1.75
N TYR A 661 -28.69 3.47 -2.48
CA TYR A 661 -29.81 3.18 -3.36
C TYR A 661 -30.79 2.30 -2.61
N ARG A 662 -31.90 2.90 -2.17
CA ARG A 662 -32.90 2.22 -1.36
C ARG A 662 -33.80 1.31 -2.22
N HIS A 663 -34.25 0.20 -1.65
CA HIS A 663 -35.12 -0.78 -2.30
C HIS A 663 -36.43 -0.21 -2.90
N ASP A 664 -36.89 0.97 -2.46
CA ASP A 664 -38.14 1.62 -2.89
C ASP A 664 -38.02 2.41 -4.20
N ILE A 665 -36.80 2.70 -4.67
CA ILE A 665 -36.59 3.48 -5.88
C ILE A 665 -36.74 2.63 -7.15
N ASP A 666 -36.94 3.29 -8.30
CA ASP A 666 -37.04 2.60 -9.58
C ASP A 666 -35.69 2.02 -10.03
N CYS A 667 -35.74 0.89 -10.75
CA CYS A 667 -34.60 0.09 -11.21
C CYS A 667 -33.74 -0.55 -10.10
N GLN A 668 -34.18 -0.52 -8.85
CA GLN A 668 -33.50 -1.18 -7.73
C GLN A 668 -34.07 -2.59 -7.49
N TRP A 669 -33.96 -3.44 -8.52
CA TRP A 669 -34.44 -4.82 -8.48
C TRP A 669 -33.80 -5.71 -9.55
N VAL A 670 -34.07 -7.01 -9.44
CA VAL A 670 -34.01 -7.95 -10.58
C VAL A 670 -35.43 -8.35 -10.94
N ASP A 671 -35.79 -8.24 -12.21
CA ASP A 671 -37.08 -8.71 -12.71
C ASP A 671 -37.03 -10.24 -12.82
N ILE A 672 -37.82 -10.91 -12.00
CA ILE A 672 -37.85 -12.37 -11.90
C ILE A 672 -39.18 -12.96 -12.39
N THR A 673 -39.93 -12.21 -13.20
CA THR A 673 -41.23 -12.63 -13.73
C THR A 673 -41.13 -13.97 -14.49
N ASP A 674 -40.06 -14.16 -15.25
CA ASP A 674 -39.83 -15.35 -16.08
C ASP A 674 -39.05 -16.46 -15.33
N VAL A 675 -38.70 -16.24 -14.07
CA VAL A 675 -37.86 -17.16 -13.29
C VAL A 675 -38.75 -18.14 -12.54
N GLY A 676 -38.48 -19.44 -12.69
CA GLY A 676 -39.17 -20.48 -11.93
C GLY A 676 -38.72 -20.56 -10.46
N PRO A 677 -39.47 -21.25 -9.58
CA PRO A 677 -38.99 -21.55 -8.23
C PRO A 677 -37.70 -22.38 -8.25
N GLY A 678 -36.78 -22.11 -7.33
CA GLY A 678 -35.49 -22.79 -7.28
C GLY A 678 -34.50 -22.20 -6.29
N ASN A 679 -33.30 -22.76 -6.30
CA ASN A 679 -32.14 -22.25 -5.57
C ASN A 679 -31.19 -21.59 -6.55
N TYR A 680 -30.79 -20.37 -6.23
CA TYR A 680 -30.01 -19.48 -7.07
C TYR A 680 -28.87 -18.84 -6.26
N ILE A 681 -27.95 -18.22 -6.98
CA ILE A 681 -26.95 -17.32 -6.43
C ILE A 681 -27.36 -15.92 -6.87
N PHE A 682 -27.55 -15.03 -5.91
CA PHE A 682 -27.79 -13.62 -6.18
C PHE A 682 -26.48 -12.85 -6.05
N GLN A 683 -26.19 -12.01 -7.03
CA GLN A 683 -24.92 -11.31 -7.13
C GLN A 683 -25.16 -9.84 -7.47
N VAL A 684 -24.41 -8.96 -6.80
CA VAL A 684 -24.37 -7.52 -7.08
C VAL A 684 -22.92 -7.15 -7.32
N ILE A 685 -22.64 -6.46 -8.43
CA ILE A 685 -21.29 -6.00 -8.78
C ILE A 685 -21.32 -4.49 -8.98
N VAL A 686 -20.47 -3.74 -8.28
CA VAL A 686 -20.24 -2.31 -8.50
C VAL A 686 -19.03 -2.08 -9.42
N ASN A 687 -19.10 -1.06 -10.27
CA ASN A 687 -18.09 -0.74 -11.29
C ASN A 687 -17.60 -1.99 -12.08
N PRO A 688 -18.51 -2.79 -12.67
CA PRO A 688 -18.19 -4.11 -13.22
C PRO A 688 -17.33 -4.07 -14.49
N HIS A 689 -17.26 -2.91 -15.15
CA HIS A 689 -16.48 -2.71 -16.37
C HIS A 689 -15.13 -2.03 -16.14
N TYR A 690 -14.74 -1.78 -14.88
CA TYR A 690 -13.52 -1.07 -14.55
C TYR A 690 -13.45 0.29 -15.28
N GLU A 691 -14.56 1.04 -15.26
CA GLU A 691 -14.63 2.33 -15.96
C GLU A 691 -13.88 3.42 -15.21
N VAL A 692 -13.98 3.38 -13.88
CA VAL A 692 -13.27 4.25 -12.96
C VAL A 692 -12.25 3.41 -12.19
N ALA A 693 -11.08 4.00 -11.94
CA ALA A 693 -10.01 3.34 -11.23
C ALA A 693 -10.32 3.16 -9.74
N GLU A 694 -9.95 2.01 -9.19
CA GLU A 694 -10.06 1.68 -7.78
C GLU A 694 -8.78 1.02 -7.28
N SER A 695 -8.58 1.05 -5.95
CA SER A 695 -7.40 0.46 -5.32
C SER A 695 -7.51 -1.05 -5.13
N ASP A 696 -8.74 -1.57 -5.04
CA ASP A 696 -9.07 -3.00 -5.04
C ASP A 696 -10.39 -3.15 -5.80
N PHE A 697 -10.44 -4.13 -6.71
CA PHE A 697 -11.67 -4.49 -7.42
C PHE A 697 -12.23 -5.84 -6.94
N SER A 698 -11.49 -6.57 -6.11
CA SER A 698 -11.87 -7.92 -5.67
C SER A 698 -13.01 -7.92 -4.65
N ASN A 699 -13.26 -6.78 -4.02
CA ASN A 699 -14.33 -6.47 -3.07
C ASN A 699 -15.58 -5.83 -3.72
N ASN A 700 -15.55 -5.54 -5.02
CA ASN A 700 -16.67 -4.91 -5.75
C ASN A 700 -17.91 -5.80 -5.90
N MET A 701 -17.85 -7.05 -5.46
CA MET A 701 -18.92 -8.02 -5.63
C MET A 701 -19.50 -8.42 -4.27
N ILE A 702 -20.83 -8.46 -4.17
CA ILE A 702 -21.56 -9.20 -3.15
C ILE A 702 -22.13 -10.47 -3.78
N GLN A 703 -22.07 -11.56 -3.03
CA GLN A 703 -22.73 -12.81 -3.37
C GLN A 703 -23.61 -13.28 -2.21
N CYS A 704 -24.82 -13.73 -2.52
CA CYS A 704 -25.81 -14.26 -1.59
C CYS A 704 -26.38 -15.57 -2.10
N ARG A 705 -26.79 -16.47 -1.20
CA ARG A 705 -27.67 -17.58 -1.56
C ARG A 705 -29.10 -17.08 -1.65
N CYS A 706 -29.78 -17.41 -2.76
CA CYS A 706 -31.16 -17.03 -3.00
C CYS A 706 -32.03 -18.28 -3.10
N LYS A 707 -33.06 -18.38 -2.27
CA LYS A 707 -34.10 -19.41 -2.39
C LYS A 707 -35.40 -18.74 -2.79
N TYR A 708 -36.03 -19.22 -3.85
CA TYR A 708 -37.29 -18.68 -4.35
C TYR A 708 -38.32 -19.82 -4.49
N ASP A 709 -39.46 -19.72 -3.80
CA ASP A 709 -40.50 -20.76 -3.82
C ASP A 709 -41.68 -20.43 -4.76
N GLY A 710 -41.62 -19.32 -5.51
CA GLY A 710 -42.72 -18.81 -6.32
C GLY A 710 -43.63 -17.81 -5.62
N HIS A 711 -43.52 -17.66 -4.30
CA HIS A 711 -44.30 -16.70 -3.50
C HIS A 711 -43.44 -15.82 -2.61
N ARG A 712 -42.29 -16.32 -2.18
CA ARG A 712 -41.34 -15.69 -1.27
C ARG A 712 -39.92 -15.93 -1.74
N VAL A 713 -39.05 -15.00 -1.35
CA VAL A 713 -37.61 -15.06 -1.60
C VAL A 713 -36.87 -14.97 -0.27
N TRP A 714 -35.76 -15.70 -0.16
CA TRP A 714 -34.86 -15.61 0.98
C TRP A 714 -33.43 -15.44 0.48
N LEU A 715 -32.85 -14.28 0.77
CA LEU A 715 -31.41 -14.07 0.68
C LEU A 715 -30.75 -14.44 2.01
N HIS A 716 -29.69 -15.23 1.96
CA HIS A 716 -28.92 -15.61 3.14
C HIS A 716 -27.45 -15.84 2.79
N ASN A 717 -26.60 -15.81 3.81
CA ASN A 717 -25.14 -15.90 3.67
C ASN A 717 -24.60 -14.88 2.66
N CYS A 718 -25.09 -13.64 2.70
CA CYS A 718 -24.55 -12.56 1.89
C CYS A 718 -23.16 -12.17 2.38
N HIS A 719 -22.18 -12.11 1.48
CA HIS A 719 -20.82 -11.68 1.78
C HIS A 719 -20.18 -10.99 0.58
N THR A 720 -19.09 -10.25 0.81
CA THR A 720 -18.27 -9.74 -0.29
C THR A 720 -17.49 -10.89 -0.94
N GLY A 721 -17.26 -10.81 -2.25
CA GLY A 721 -16.65 -11.88 -3.06
C GLY A 721 -15.21 -12.23 -2.69
N ASN A 722 -14.52 -11.38 -1.94
CA ASN A 722 -13.15 -11.65 -1.45
C ASN A 722 -13.08 -12.04 0.03
N SER A 723 -14.24 -12.20 0.70
CA SER A 723 -14.32 -12.60 2.12
C SER A 723 -13.85 -14.03 2.35
N TYR A 724 -14.05 -14.92 1.39
CA TYR A 724 -13.66 -16.32 1.46
C TYR A 724 -12.66 -16.67 0.35
N PRO A 725 -11.80 -17.68 0.54
CA PRO A 725 -11.03 -18.22 -0.55
C PRO A 725 -11.91 -18.87 -1.62
N ALA A 726 -11.52 -18.74 -2.89
CA ALA A 726 -12.23 -19.36 -4.02
C ALA A 726 -12.45 -20.88 -3.86
N ASN A 727 -11.51 -21.59 -3.22
CA ASN A 727 -11.63 -23.03 -2.95
C ASN A 727 -12.59 -23.34 -1.80
N ALA A 728 -12.71 -22.45 -0.82
CA ALA A 728 -13.62 -22.61 0.30
C ALA A 728 -15.07 -22.42 -0.15
N GLU A 729 -15.34 -21.45 -1.03
CA GLU A 729 -16.64 -21.24 -1.68
C GLU A 729 -17.09 -22.49 -2.44
N LEU A 730 -16.22 -23.06 -3.27
CA LEU A 730 -16.47 -24.32 -3.99
C LEU A 730 -16.70 -25.51 -3.04
N SER A 731 -15.99 -25.57 -1.91
CA SER A 731 -16.16 -26.66 -0.92
C SER A 731 -17.47 -26.56 -0.15
N LEU A 732 -17.90 -25.34 0.21
CA LEU A 732 -19.21 -25.07 0.82
C LEU A 732 -20.32 -25.43 -0.17
N GLU A 733 -20.12 -25.10 -1.46
CA GLU A 733 -21.02 -25.51 -2.54
C GLU A 733 -21.11 -27.03 -2.70
N GLN A 734 -19.99 -27.73 -2.65
CA GLN A 734 -19.95 -29.18 -2.76
C GLN A 734 -20.52 -29.90 -1.53
N GLU A 735 -20.18 -29.49 -0.31
CA GLU A 735 -20.73 -30.05 0.93
C GLU A 735 -22.24 -29.89 0.99
N GLN A 736 -22.76 -28.75 0.53
CA GLN A 736 -24.19 -28.50 0.55
C GLN A 736 -24.93 -29.23 -0.59
N ARG A 737 -24.29 -29.43 -1.75
CA ARG A 737 -24.79 -30.36 -2.79
C ARG A 737 -24.92 -31.78 -2.24
N LEU A 738 -23.93 -32.26 -1.48
CA LEU A 738 -23.97 -33.59 -0.85
C LEU A 738 -25.08 -33.69 0.20
N ARG A 739 -25.33 -32.65 1.00
CA ARG A 739 -26.46 -32.62 1.95
C ARG A 739 -27.82 -32.60 1.25
N ASN A 740 -27.96 -31.86 0.15
CA ASN A 740 -29.22 -31.78 -0.59
C ASN A 740 -29.53 -33.06 -1.39
N ASN A 741 -28.53 -33.88 -1.70
CA ASN A 741 -28.69 -35.18 -2.34
C ASN A 741 -28.96 -36.33 -1.35
N LEU A 742 -29.01 -36.07 -0.05
CA LEU A 742 -29.23 -37.04 1.03
C LEU A 742 -30.62 -36.91 1.69
N ILE A 743 -31.58 -36.25 1.03
CA ILE A 743 -33.00 -36.19 1.44
C ILE A 743 -33.86 -36.92 0.42
#